data_AF-A0A954SH18-F1
#
_entry.id   AF-A0A954SH18-F1
#
_cell.length_a   1.000
_cell.length_b   1.000
_cell.length_c   1.000
_cell.angle_alpha   90.00
_cell.angle_beta   90.00
_cell.angle_gamma   90.00
#
_symmetry.space_group_name_H-M   'P 1'
#
loop_
_entity.id
_entity.type
_entity.pdbx_description
1 polymer ?
#
loop_
_entity_poly.entity_id
_entity_poly.type
_entity_poly.pdbx_seq_one_letter_code
_entity_poly.pdbx_strand_id
1 'polypeptide(L)'
;MLISSWLQSFRNRLQGPRRIRRRPIAKTVASRQSEFLENRSLLTPQLIAIRPDADALLQNGDTLNVAPRDFNLIFQGGADLNESTINSSTIRLVRSGGDGSFTDGNEVQVSLGYVGLVQPGDTDPGNLQQIVMRPASSAAFNATDSSVAFPDDFYQIQVIGSGSSPLADRSGNAFQGGTDYASTFRLDRGAQVVSVVPQPITRSGSTLSQASDQIVVYFDDQQLNQDDAQDPAFFRLTNTNATAAIADDTTLLPQSAVYDAVANSVTLTFASDIPEGTYRLDVGKSDAGTETLSKAIHVGTLFNQNSFTFNGFLGDINGVHNDDTDVDLYRVELANGSNLTVDILPHEAALDLTVRLLDAGGSPVSSVTTGAGAAATLNYNVLATDDYFIEVTSTDGSTGSYLIDAKVTGNSVSASDDNSTFSTATNLSSLGAAGLTVTGQVSPQNVLLPPWPGGQDEPGHREIQRELHIGSSGTTPAAPGAIRQISYNFPDTFANPAIPGEVYLNTITEEEKRIVRGIFEIYASLTGYEFIESETGAGRKIGKTDLRAFSPAIGPNSGVAGLGGGAGAIVNAALYTQATRFFGDGFSEVMFHEIGHSLGLSHAYDLAAIMGAPGSLPDDVWPGDNDIVHFQRIVPPNSTDIDLYRFELEESGRFSAETIAERLATPSQLNTVLNLYRELPDGSHELISRNDRYFGTDSRIEIDLEPGVYFIGVSSTGNSDYDPNVPDSGYGGTTDGAYQLQLSFEADRGGSLRDADGTAMDGDSDGAPDGVYQFWFQSSDESTTIYVDRTNDPLLGGTGGTGALNNPYDRLSTALEAARTRIVVPNGAASSINLGDEFTIDDGVTQVTFTFGNATAGTTIDRNAANLAAEIQSVINASALSVTATVSGRVVQLSNVDNLDVSGTVALLHAPNIVRITGNGGLDGDVDTTADNYPYLIGTDTSGNALRDGAEFLVPQGVTVMMDAGTLIKMRKANLDAGTSSLDVSRAAAAIQVLGTPALPVWLRSYHDDSFGGNSDGIGTVAVGDFGGIVFRGDSDMEHEQIYLN
;
A
#
# COMPACT_ATOMS: atom_id res chain seq x y z
N MET A 1 17.11 -39.97 31.64
CA MET A 1 15.95 -40.26 32.50
C MET A 1 14.90 -39.23 32.13
N LEU A 2 13.68 -39.49 31.66
CA LEU A 2 12.87 -40.68 31.47
C LEU A 2 11.93 -40.37 30.30
N ILE A 3 12.12 -41.02 29.15
CA ILE A 3 11.10 -41.17 28.09
C ILE A 3 10.95 -42.68 27.92
N SER A 4 10.01 -43.32 28.64
CA SER A 4 9.88 -44.79 28.56
C SER A 4 8.57 -45.38 29.10
N SER A 5 7.39 -44.87 28.76
CA SER A 5 6.14 -45.59 29.09
C SER A 5 5.02 -45.59 28.04
N TRP A 6 5.15 -44.89 26.90
CA TRP A 6 4.06 -44.86 25.91
C TRP A 6 4.27 -45.73 24.66
N LEU A 7 5.50 -46.22 24.42
CA LEU A 7 5.83 -47.00 23.22
C LEU A 7 5.71 -48.53 23.36
N GLN A 8 5.09 -49.05 24.44
CA GLN A 8 5.04 -50.49 24.71
C GLN A 8 3.64 -51.12 24.78
N SER A 9 2.58 -50.38 24.45
CA SER A 9 1.21 -50.95 24.36
C SER A 9 0.81 -51.36 22.92
N PHE A 10 1.57 -50.96 21.89
CA PHE A 10 1.13 -51.14 20.50
C PHE A 10 1.63 -52.41 19.80
N ARG A 11 2.41 -53.28 20.47
CA ARG A 11 3.13 -54.37 19.78
C ARG A 11 2.78 -55.82 20.11
N ASN A 12 1.78 -56.10 20.95
CA ASN A 12 1.50 -57.48 21.38
C ASN A 12 0.04 -57.96 21.25
N ARG A 13 -0.68 -57.59 20.19
CA ARG A 13 -1.95 -58.28 19.83
C ARG A 13 -2.15 -58.47 18.32
N LEU A 14 -1.15 -59.06 17.67
CA LEU A 14 -1.34 -59.82 16.44
C LEU A 14 -0.71 -61.20 16.63
N GLN A 15 -1.53 -62.23 16.84
CA GLN A 15 -1.34 -63.63 16.39
C GLN A 15 -2.40 -64.56 17.01
N GLY A 16 -3.18 -65.25 16.16
CA GLY A 16 -3.80 -66.54 16.52
C GLY A 16 -5.31 -66.71 16.27
N PRO A 17 -5.74 -67.49 15.25
CA PRO A 17 -7.15 -67.67 14.84
C PRO A 17 -7.78 -68.97 15.37
N ARG A 18 -9.13 -69.05 15.42
CA ARG A 18 -9.91 -70.21 14.92
C ARG A 18 -11.44 -70.05 15.01
N ARG A 19 -12.08 -70.27 13.85
CA ARG A 19 -13.52 -70.50 13.59
C ARG A 19 -14.08 -71.71 14.35
N ILE A 20 -15.38 -71.67 14.68
CA ILE A 20 -16.45 -72.70 14.50
C ILE A 20 -17.80 -71.97 14.75
N ARG A 21 -18.65 -71.60 13.78
CA ARG A 21 -19.61 -72.31 12.90
C ARG A 21 -20.93 -72.81 13.56
N ARG A 22 -22.05 -72.36 12.96
CA ARG A 22 -23.46 -72.87 12.93
C ARG A 22 -24.37 -72.32 14.04
N ARG A 23 -25.59 -71.80 13.78
CA ARG A 23 -26.63 -72.15 12.78
C ARG A 23 -27.63 -70.97 12.60
N PRO A 24 -28.35 -70.87 11.47
CA PRO A 24 -29.24 -69.74 11.18
C PRO A 24 -30.76 -70.08 11.29
N ILE A 25 -31.57 -69.02 11.15
CA ILE A 25 -32.99 -68.94 10.76
C ILE A 25 -34.02 -68.90 11.91
N ALA A 26 -34.65 -67.74 12.13
CA ALA A 26 -36.00 -67.42 11.65
C ALA A 26 -36.45 -66.02 12.10
N LYS A 27 -37.09 -65.28 11.19
CA LYS A 27 -37.63 -63.92 11.36
C LYS A 27 -38.64 -63.83 12.49
N THR A 28 -38.53 -62.81 13.35
CA THR A 28 -39.67 -62.18 14.01
C THR A 28 -39.45 -60.67 14.01
N VAL A 29 -40.38 -59.95 13.40
CA VAL A 29 -40.44 -58.49 13.35
C VAL A 29 -40.62 -57.99 14.79
N ALA A 30 -39.66 -57.21 15.29
CA ALA A 30 -39.75 -56.53 16.58
C ALA A 30 -39.81 -55.01 16.36
N SER A 31 -40.93 -54.44 16.79
CA SER A 31 -41.15 -53.01 16.95
C SER A 31 -40.08 -52.40 17.85
N ARG A 32 -39.59 -51.23 17.43
CA ARG A 32 -38.73 -50.33 18.21
C ARG A 32 -39.39 -50.04 19.57
N GLN A 33 -38.69 -50.34 20.66
CA GLN A 33 -38.80 -49.58 21.90
C GLN A 33 -37.50 -48.80 22.05
N SER A 34 -37.65 -47.49 22.07
CA SER A 34 -36.62 -46.50 22.37
C SER A 34 -36.21 -46.62 23.84
N GLU A 35 -34.94 -46.93 24.10
CA GLU A 35 -34.31 -46.58 25.37
C GLU A 35 -34.09 -45.07 25.36
N PHE A 36 -34.77 -44.39 26.28
CA PHE A 36 -34.60 -42.97 26.54
C PHE A 36 -33.20 -42.73 27.11
N LEU A 37 -32.43 -41.90 26.41
CA LEU A 37 -31.28 -41.20 26.96
C LEU A 37 -31.71 -40.39 28.19
N GLU A 38 -30.80 -40.25 29.14
CA GLU A 38 -30.97 -39.45 30.35
C GLU A 38 -31.58 -38.07 30.03
N ASN A 39 -32.51 -37.67 30.91
CA ASN A 39 -33.32 -36.48 30.77
C ASN A 39 -32.42 -35.23 30.79
N ARG A 40 -32.17 -34.59 29.64
CA ARG A 40 -31.54 -33.25 29.49
C ARG A 40 -32.46 -32.14 30.00
N SER A 41 -33.08 -32.34 31.15
CA SER A 41 -33.98 -31.39 31.80
C SER A 41 -33.13 -30.54 32.76
N LEU A 42 -32.91 -29.27 32.38
CA LEU A 42 -32.25 -28.17 33.12
C LEU A 42 -30.81 -27.84 32.72
N LEU A 43 -30.52 -27.66 31.44
CA LEU A 43 -29.35 -26.87 31.02
C LEU A 43 -29.87 -25.62 30.31
N THR A 44 -29.83 -24.48 31.01
CA THR A 44 -30.01 -23.17 30.39
C THR A 44 -28.79 -22.84 29.53
N PRO A 45 -28.89 -21.98 28.50
CA PRO A 45 -27.72 -21.52 27.77
C PRO A 45 -26.64 -20.97 28.70
N GLN A 46 -25.39 -21.40 28.52
CA GLN A 46 -24.21 -20.92 29.26
C GLN A 46 -23.11 -20.56 28.27
N LEU A 47 -22.47 -19.40 28.47
CA LEU A 47 -21.32 -18.95 27.71
C LEU A 47 -20.07 -19.66 28.27
N ILE A 48 -19.24 -20.22 27.39
CA ILE A 48 -18.01 -20.92 27.77
C ILE A 48 -16.78 -20.10 27.41
N ALA A 49 -16.80 -19.42 26.26
CA ALA A 49 -15.66 -18.66 25.78
C ALA A 49 -16.09 -17.51 24.86
N ILE A 50 -15.23 -16.50 24.79
CA ILE A 50 -15.29 -15.42 23.81
C ILE A 50 -13.98 -15.49 23.03
N ARG A 51 -14.06 -15.43 21.71
CA ARG A 51 -12.89 -15.36 20.83
C ARG A 51 -12.99 -14.12 19.93
N PRO A 52 -12.10 -13.13 20.06
CA PRO A 52 -11.95 -12.06 19.09
C PRO A 52 -11.32 -12.62 17.82
N ASP A 53 -11.90 -12.31 16.66
CA ASP A 53 -11.45 -12.75 15.35
C ASP A 53 -11.09 -14.25 15.31
N ALA A 54 -9.89 -14.59 14.81
CA ALA A 54 -9.33 -15.94 14.77
C ALA A 54 -8.30 -16.22 15.88
N ASP A 55 -8.23 -15.36 16.89
CA ASP A 55 -7.13 -15.33 17.87
C ASP A 55 -7.39 -16.20 19.13
N ALA A 56 -6.57 -16.02 20.16
CA ALA A 56 -6.68 -16.64 21.47
C ALA A 56 -8.02 -16.31 22.17
N LEU A 57 -8.38 -17.12 23.16
CA LEU A 57 -9.61 -16.88 23.93
C LEU A 57 -9.44 -15.66 24.84
N LEU A 58 -10.38 -14.73 24.75
CA LEU A 58 -10.42 -13.53 25.58
C LEU A 58 -10.84 -13.89 27.01
N GLN A 59 -10.03 -13.47 27.97
CA GLN A 59 -10.28 -13.57 29.40
C GLN A 59 -10.67 -12.21 29.98
N ASN A 60 -11.31 -12.24 31.14
CA ASN A 60 -11.72 -11.02 31.81
C ASN A 60 -10.51 -10.25 32.36
N GLY A 61 -10.32 -9.02 31.86
CA GLY A 61 -9.21 -8.14 32.19
C GLY A 61 -8.05 -8.19 31.19
N ASP A 62 -8.18 -8.93 30.09
CA ASP A 62 -7.18 -8.94 29.02
C ASP A 62 -7.10 -7.56 28.34
N THR A 63 -5.91 -7.23 27.84
CA THR A 63 -5.67 -6.09 26.97
C THR A 63 -5.50 -6.58 25.54
N LEU A 64 -6.19 -5.94 24.61
CA LEU A 64 -6.06 -6.17 23.18
C LEU A 64 -5.37 -4.95 22.56
N ASN A 65 -4.38 -5.20 21.72
CA ASN A 65 -3.63 -4.14 21.04
C ASN A 65 -4.14 -3.86 19.62
N VAL A 66 -5.13 -4.62 19.16
CA VAL A 66 -5.76 -4.44 17.86
C VAL A 66 -7.26 -4.53 18.05
N ALA A 67 -8.00 -3.61 17.42
CA ALA A 67 -9.46 -3.59 17.47
C ALA A 67 -10.06 -4.83 16.78
N PRO A 68 -10.79 -5.71 17.49
CA PRO A 68 -11.34 -6.90 16.86
C PRO A 68 -12.43 -6.57 15.83
N ARG A 69 -12.43 -7.28 14.69
CA ARG A 69 -13.47 -7.12 13.65
C ARG A 69 -14.72 -7.91 13.98
N ASP A 70 -14.56 -9.05 14.64
CA ASP A 70 -15.66 -9.80 15.21
C ASP A 70 -15.32 -10.45 16.56
N PHE A 71 -16.37 -10.79 17.30
CA PHE A 71 -16.27 -11.60 18.50
C PHE A 71 -17.20 -12.81 18.39
N ASN A 72 -16.61 -13.99 18.53
CA ASN A 72 -17.27 -15.27 18.52
C ASN A 72 -17.57 -15.71 19.96
N LEU A 73 -18.85 -15.64 20.34
CA LEU A 73 -19.35 -16.07 21.65
C LEU A 73 -19.76 -17.55 21.55
N ILE A 74 -19.05 -18.41 22.29
CA ILE A 74 -19.20 -19.87 22.24
C ILE A 74 -19.96 -20.34 23.46
N PHE A 75 -21.10 -20.98 23.24
CA PHE A 75 -21.97 -21.52 24.29
C PHE A 75 -21.79 -23.02 24.48
N GLN A 76 -22.24 -23.54 25.62
CA GLN A 76 -22.21 -24.96 25.93
C GLN A 76 -22.92 -25.81 24.88
N GLY A 77 -22.33 -26.96 24.56
CA GLY A 77 -22.89 -27.90 23.59
C GLY A 77 -24.34 -28.27 23.92
N GLY A 78 -25.24 -27.98 22.97
CA GLY A 78 -26.70 -28.16 23.15
C GLY A 78 -27.43 -26.97 23.76
N ALA A 79 -26.86 -25.76 23.73
CA ALA A 79 -27.50 -24.52 24.19
C ALA A 79 -28.83 -24.20 23.47
N ASP A 80 -29.00 -24.65 22.23
CA ASP A 80 -30.23 -24.54 21.45
C ASP A 80 -30.79 -23.11 21.38
N LEU A 81 -29.92 -22.14 21.10
CA LEU A 81 -30.22 -20.70 21.14
C LEU A 81 -31.40 -20.35 20.22
N ASN A 82 -32.29 -19.48 20.72
CA ASN A 82 -33.38 -18.92 19.93
C ASN A 82 -32.89 -17.65 19.22
N GLU A 83 -32.69 -17.73 17.90
CA GLU A 83 -32.23 -16.61 17.07
C GLU A 83 -33.07 -15.33 17.23
N SER A 84 -34.39 -15.45 17.43
CA SER A 84 -35.26 -14.27 17.62
C SER A 84 -34.97 -13.48 18.90
N THR A 85 -34.19 -14.06 19.84
CA THR A 85 -33.76 -13.40 21.07
C THR A 85 -32.35 -12.81 20.97
N ILE A 86 -31.65 -12.99 19.84
CA ILE A 86 -30.31 -12.45 19.59
C ILE A 86 -30.44 -11.10 18.90
N ASN A 87 -30.05 -10.02 19.59
CA ASN A 87 -30.04 -8.66 19.05
C ASN A 87 -29.16 -7.75 19.92
N SER A 88 -29.00 -6.50 19.50
CA SER A 88 -28.19 -5.48 20.21
C SER A 88 -28.71 -5.09 21.60
N SER A 89 -29.87 -5.59 22.04
CA SER A 89 -30.35 -5.42 23.41
C SER A 89 -30.00 -6.59 24.32
N THR A 90 -29.76 -7.79 23.77
CA THR A 90 -29.42 -9.00 24.55
C THR A 90 -27.93 -9.37 24.50
N ILE A 91 -27.23 -8.94 23.46
CA ILE A 91 -25.77 -9.02 23.32
C ILE A 91 -25.28 -7.60 23.06
N ARG A 92 -24.41 -7.08 23.94
CA ARG A 92 -23.96 -5.69 23.90
C ARG A 92 -22.45 -5.62 24.00
N LEU A 93 -21.89 -4.65 23.31
CA LEU A 93 -20.55 -4.14 23.55
C LEU A 93 -20.71 -2.74 24.15
N VAL A 94 -20.19 -2.52 25.35
CA VAL A 94 -20.35 -1.27 26.10
C VAL A 94 -18.96 -0.76 26.45
N ARG A 95 -18.69 0.51 26.23
CA ARG A 95 -17.43 1.16 26.64
C ARG A 95 -17.65 1.99 27.90
N SER A 96 -16.58 2.13 28.69
CA SER A 96 -16.61 2.87 29.96
C SER A 96 -16.76 4.38 29.79
N GLY A 97 -16.56 4.91 28.58
CA GLY A 97 -16.65 6.36 28.36
C GLY A 97 -15.37 7.09 28.77
N GLY A 98 -14.24 6.37 28.86
CA GLY A 98 -12.90 6.90 29.07
C GLY A 98 -12.43 6.98 30.53
N ASP A 99 -13.23 6.56 31.51
CA ASP A 99 -12.86 6.63 32.94
C ASP A 99 -12.62 5.26 33.60
N GLY A 100 -12.81 4.16 32.86
CA GLY A 100 -12.66 2.79 33.33
C GLY A 100 -13.79 2.29 34.25
N SER A 101 -14.84 3.09 34.44
CA SER A 101 -16.01 2.76 35.26
C SER A 101 -17.21 2.34 34.41
N PHE A 102 -18.04 1.45 34.95
CA PHE A 102 -19.29 1.00 34.30
C PHE A 102 -20.49 1.18 35.23
N THR A 103 -20.43 2.17 36.13
CA THR A 103 -21.41 2.36 37.21
C THR A 103 -21.94 3.77 37.38
N ASP A 104 -21.44 4.75 36.63
CA ASP A 104 -21.77 6.16 36.82
C ASP A 104 -22.73 6.69 35.74
N GLY A 105 -23.01 5.90 34.69
CA GLY A 105 -24.01 6.21 33.68
C GLY A 105 -23.48 7.01 32.50
N ASN A 106 -22.16 7.22 32.38
CA ASN A 106 -21.54 7.77 31.18
C ASN A 106 -21.30 6.71 30.08
N GLU A 107 -21.62 5.44 30.34
CA GLU A 107 -21.23 4.34 29.49
C GLU A 107 -21.88 4.44 28.10
N VAL A 108 -21.09 4.18 27.06
CA VAL A 108 -21.56 4.26 25.68
C VAL A 108 -21.76 2.85 25.14
N GLN A 109 -22.97 2.55 24.68
CA GLN A 109 -23.20 1.30 23.96
C GLN A 109 -22.67 1.41 22.53
N VAL A 110 -21.70 0.56 22.18
CA VAL A 110 -21.15 0.48 20.83
C VAL A 110 -22.19 -0.17 19.93
N SER A 111 -22.46 0.50 18.82
CA SER A 111 -23.33 0.04 17.75
C SER A 111 -22.71 -1.19 17.08
N LEU A 112 -23.55 -2.18 16.79
CA LEU A 112 -23.14 -3.40 16.13
C LEU A 112 -23.60 -3.36 14.68
N GLY A 113 -22.68 -3.60 13.75
CA GLY A 113 -23.00 -3.79 12.34
C GLY A 113 -23.69 -5.13 12.10
N TYR A 114 -23.38 -6.13 12.95
CA TYR A 114 -24.05 -7.42 12.94
C TYR A 114 -24.04 -8.05 14.33
N VAL A 115 -25.13 -8.74 14.68
CA VAL A 115 -25.18 -9.64 15.82
C VAL A 115 -26.20 -10.75 15.55
N GLY A 116 -25.77 -12.00 15.60
CA GLY A 116 -26.60 -13.13 15.19
C GLY A 116 -25.88 -14.46 15.27
N LEU A 117 -26.53 -15.52 14.80
CA LEU A 117 -25.87 -16.82 14.64
C LEU A 117 -24.77 -16.74 13.57
N VAL A 118 -23.81 -17.67 13.61
CA VAL A 118 -22.81 -17.84 12.55
C VAL A 118 -23.49 -18.07 11.20
N GLN A 119 -24.56 -18.88 11.19
CA GLN A 119 -25.39 -19.14 10.03
C GLN A 119 -26.83 -18.73 10.32
N PRO A 120 -27.27 -17.55 9.84
CA PRO A 120 -28.63 -17.07 10.06
C PRO A 120 -29.70 -18.03 9.56
N GLY A 121 -30.78 -18.19 10.33
CA GLY A 121 -31.91 -19.06 9.97
C GLY A 121 -31.63 -20.56 10.07
N ASP A 122 -30.49 -20.98 10.61
CA ASP A 122 -30.19 -22.39 10.84
C ASP A 122 -31.14 -22.99 11.89
N THR A 123 -31.41 -24.28 11.76
CA THR A 123 -32.27 -25.04 12.68
C THR A 123 -31.57 -26.24 13.31
N ASP A 124 -30.36 -26.58 12.85
CA ASP A 124 -29.54 -27.66 13.40
C ASP A 124 -29.04 -27.29 14.81
N PRO A 125 -29.40 -28.05 15.86
CA PRO A 125 -28.94 -27.82 17.22
C PRO A 125 -27.41 -27.71 17.38
N GLY A 126 -26.63 -28.31 16.48
CA GLY A 126 -25.16 -28.21 16.47
C GLY A 126 -24.65 -26.81 16.07
N ASN A 127 -25.44 -26.05 15.33
CA ASN A 127 -25.10 -24.71 14.85
C ASN A 127 -25.73 -23.59 15.72
N LEU A 128 -26.66 -23.95 16.61
CA LEU A 128 -27.36 -23.03 17.55
C LEU A 128 -26.61 -22.81 18.87
N GLN A 129 -25.27 -22.75 18.82
CA GLN A 129 -24.41 -22.64 20.00
C GLN A 129 -23.31 -21.58 19.87
N GLN A 130 -23.32 -20.80 18.79
CA GLN A 130 -22.34 -19.74 18.52
C GLN A 130 -23.04 -18.48 18.04
N ILE A 131 -22.68 -17.36 18.65
CA ILE A 131 -23.11 -16.02 18.25
C ILE A 131 -21.89 -15.27 17.75
N VAL A 132 -22.03 -14.61 16.60
CA VAL A 132 -21.04 -13.66 16.09
C VAL A 132 -21.58 -12.26 16.33
N MET A 133 -20.78 -11.40 16.94
CA MET A 133 -21.04 -9.97 17.00
C MET A 133 -19.93 -9.20 16.28
N ARG A 134 -20.30 -8.18 15.51
CA ARG A 134 -19.40 -7.31 14.76
C ARG A 134 -19.68 -5.86 15.12
N PRO A 135 -18.70 -5.09 15.58
CA PRO A 135 -18.83 -3.64 15.73
C PRO A 135 -19.29 -2.98 14.42
N ALA A 136 -20.03 -1.88 14.51
CA ALA A 136 -20.52 -1.14 13.33
C ALA A 136 -19.39 -0.44 12.55
N SER A 137 -18.27 -0.21 13.23
CA SER A 137 -17.05 0.33 12.67
C SER A 137 -15.86 -0.25 13.42
N SER A 138 -14.78 -0.53 12.71
CA SER A 138 -13.45 -0.69 13.29
C SER A 138 -12.64 0.61 13.23
N ALA A 139 -13.17 1.66 12.59
CA ALA A 139 -12.52 2.96 12.47
C ALA A 139 -12.60 3.67 13.82
N ALA A 140 -11.49 3.66 14.54
CA ALA A 140 -11.39 4.25 15.86
C ALA A 140 -11.07 5.75 15.86
N PHE A 141 -10.59 6.28 14.74
CA PHE A 141 -9.91 7.58 14.70
C PHE A 141 -10.74 8.73 14.10
N ASN A 142 -11.94 8.44 13.61
CA ASN A 142 -12.75 9.47 12.92
C ASN A 142 -14.27 9.30 13.08
N ALA A 143 -14.70 8.55 14.08
CA ALA A 143 -16.11 8.46 14.41
C ALA A 143 -16.48 9.63 15.34
N THR A 144 -16.97 10.74 14.76
CA THR A 144 -17.59 11.83 15.53
C THR A 144 -18.79 11.35 16.36
N ASP A 145 -19.40 10.24 15.97
CA ASP A 145 -20.42 9.55 16.75
C ASP A 145 -19.77 8.52 17.69
N SER A 146 -19.72 8.87 18.96
CA SER A 146 -19.24 8.00 20.05
C SER A 146 -19.89 6.61 20.10
N SER A 147 -21.09 6.44 19.54
CA SER A 147 -21.80 5.16 19.51
C SER A 147 -21.31 4.21 18.42
N VAL A 148 -20.56 4.67 17.41
CA VAL A 148 -19.93 3.79 16.40
C VAL A 148 -18.42 3.77 16.56
N ALA A 149 -17.84 4.73 17.28
CA ALA A 149 -16.42 4.78 17.59
C ALA A 149 -15.99 3.55 18.40
N PHE A 150 -14.81 3.00 18.06
CA PHE A 150 -14.18 1.92 18.81
C PHE A 150 -12.75 2.33 19.25
N PRO A 151 -12.61 3.44 20.01
CA PRO A 151 -11.31 3.97 20.46
C PRO A 151 -10.75 3.16 21.62
N ASP A 152 -9.58 3.56 22.11
CA ASP A 152 -8.95 2.96 23.28
C ASP A 152 -9.80 3.28 24.51
N ASP A 153 -10.21 2.23 25.22
CA ASP A 153 -11.11 2.32 26.36
C ASP A 153 -11.15 0.95 27.09
N PHE A 154 -11.79 0.93 28.25
CA PHE A 154 -12.30 -0.29 28.82
C PHE A 154 -13.64 -0.64 28.20
N TYR A 155 -13.79 -1.91 27.84
CA TYR A 155 -14.98 -2.46 27.21
C TYR A 155 -15.57 -3.61 28.02
N GLN A 156 -16.88 -3.74 27.96
CA GLN A 156 -17.64 -4.87 28.47
C GLN A 156 -18.44 -5.54 27.36
N ILE A 157 -18.24 -6.84 27.22
CA ILE A 157 -19.12 -7.72 26.46
C ILE A 157 -20.20 -8.21 27.43
N GLN A 158 -21.43 -7.76 27.22
CA GLN A 158 -22.56 -8.08 28.08
C GLN A 158 -23.53 -9.05 27.37
N VAL A 159 -23.91 -10.11 28.08
CA VAL A 159 -24.94 -11.06 27.66
C VAL A 159 -26.09 -11.02 28.66
N ILE A 160 -27.25 -10.57 28.21
CA ILE A 160 -28.42 -10.31 29.07
C ILE A 160 -29.24 -11.59 29.23
N GLY A 161 -29.23 -12.15 30.44
CA GLY A 161 -30.08 -13.27 30.85
C GLY A 161 -31.28 -12.84 31.68
N SER A 162 -31.31 -11.61 32.20
CA SER A 162 -32.36 -11.08 33.07
C SER A 162 -33.42 -10.26 32.31
N GLY A 163 -34.50 -9.85 33.00
CA GLY A 163 -35.52 -8.95 32.45
C GLY A 163 -36.65 -9.65 31.65
N SER A 164 -37.41 -8.85 30.89
CA SER A 164 -38.61 -9.31 30.16
C SER A 164 -38.33 -9.92 28.78
N SER A 165 -37.12 -9.72 28.25
CA SER A 165 -36.72 -10.20 26.91
C SER A 165 -35.25 -10.64 26.93
N PRO A 166 -34.87 -11.63 27.75
CA PRO A 166 -33.50 -12.11 27.84
C PRO A 166 -33.10 -12.92 26.61
N LEU A 167 -31.80 -13.13 26.43
CA LEU A 167 -31.30 -14.22 25.59
C LEU A 167 -31.86 -15.55 26.11
N ALA A 168 -32.43 -16.37 25.23
CA ALA A 168 -33.05 -17.63 25.62
C ALA A 168 -32.80 -18.76 24.61
N ASP A 169 -33.00 -19.99 25.06
CA ASP A 169 -33.10 -21.14 24.16
C ASP A 169 -34.46 -21.19 23.46
N ARG A 170 -34.62 -22.10 22.48
CA ARG A 170 -35.90 -22.32 21.78
C ARG A 170 -37.01 -22.87 22.68
N SER A 171 -36.67 -23.35 23.88
CA SER A 171 -37.61 -23.79 24.91
C SER A 171 -38.09 -22.65 25.83
N GLY A 172 -37.54 -21.44 25.65
CA GLY A 172 -37.87 -20.25 26.44
C GLY A 172 -37.13 -20.16 27.78
N ASN A 173 -36.12 -21.00 28.03
CA ASN A 173 -35.29 -20.87 29.22
C ASN A 173 -34.26 -19.75 29.03
N ALA A 174 -34.23 -18.80 29.96
CA ALA A 174 -33.31 -17.68 29.92
C ALA A 174 -31.84 -18.12 30.14
N PHE A 175 -30.92 -17.38 29.51
CA PHE A 175 -29.48 -17.52 29.70
C PHE A 175 -29.11 -17.49 31.19
N GLN A 176 -28.23 -18.43 31.59
CA GLN A 176 -27.77 -18.63 32.97
C GLN A 176 -28.88 -18.58 34.03
N GLY A 177 -30.08 -19.06 33.71
CA GLY A 177 -31.20 -19.09 34.64
C GLY A 177 -31.70 -17.72 35.06
N GLY A 178 -31.54 -16.69 34.22
CA GLY A 178 -32.02 -15.34 34.51
C GLY A 178 -30.93 -14.34 34.92
N THR A 179 -29.66 -14.69 34.80
CA THR A 179 -28.52 -13.90 35.28
C THR A 179 -27.75 -13.30 34.11
N ASP A 180 -27.40 -12.02 34.20
CA ASP A 180 -26.58 -11.35 33.20
C ASP A 180 -25.10 -11.74 33.35
N TYR A 181 -24.37 -11.72 32.25
CA TYR A 181 -22.93 -11.91 32.20
C TYR A 181 -22.27 -10.67 31.64
N ALA A 182 -21.12 -10.30 32.19
CA ALA A 182 -20.25 -9.26 31.65
C ALA A 182 -18.80 -9.76 31.70
N SER A 183 -18.08 -9.61 30.60
CA SER A 183 -16.62 -9.77 30.54
C SER A 183 -16.00 -8.43 30.18
N THR A 184 -15.04 -7.99 30.98
CA THR A 184 -14.31 -6.75 30.74
C THR A 184 -13.01 -7.05 29.99
N PHE A 185 -12.61 -6.17 29.08
CA PHE A 185 -11.29 -6.16 28.47
C PHE A 185 -10.88 -4.70 28.22
N ARG A 186 -9.59 -4.46 28.00
CA ARG A 186 -9.06 -3.15 27.57
C ARG A 186 -8.69 -3.22 26.09
N LEU A 187 -9.02 -2.18 25.33
CA LEU A 187 -8.45 -1.94 24.00
C LEU A 187 -7.39 -0.85 24.15
N ASP A 188 -6.17 -1.12 23.70
CA ASP A 188 -4.97 -0.32 23.90
C ASP A 188 -4.07 -0.39 22.66
N ARG A 189 -4.37 0.44 21.67
CA ARG A 189 -3.76 0.45 20.34
C ARG A 189 -2.65 1.48 20.23
N GLY A 190 -2.40 2.23 21.30
CA GLY A 190 -1.43 3.31 21.33
C GLY A 190 -2.02 4.63 20.83
N ALA A 191 -1.35 5.71 21.23
CA ALA A 191 -1.68 7.04 20.75
C ALA A 191 -1.47 7.17 19.23
N GLN A 192 -2.12 8.15 18.62
CA GLN A 192 -1.95 8.48 17.20
C GLN A 192 -1.80 9.97 16.97
N VAL A 193 -1.10 10.36 15.91
CA VAL A 193 -1.04 11.76 15.47
C VAL A 193 -2.29 12.06 14.64
N VAL A 194 -3.03 13.07 15.08
CA VAL A 194 -4.29 13.48 14.45
C VAL A 194 -4.17 14.81 13.70
N SER A 195 -3.11 15.58 13.96
CA SER A 195 -2.82 16.83 13.26
C SER A 195 -1.36 17.25 13.43
N VAL A 196 -0.78 17.82 12.38
CA VAL A 196 0.52 18.50 12.42
C VAL A 196 0.35 19.90 11.86
N VAL A 197 0.86 20.89 12.60
CA VAL A 197 0.83 22.29 12.18
C VAL A 197 2.27 22.78 12.01
N PRO A 198 2.80 22.78 10.77
CA PRO A 198 4.11 23.34 10.49
C PRO A 198 4.09 24.88 10.56
N GLN A 199 5.12 25.44 11.17
CA GLN A 199 5.35 26.88 11.30
C GLN A 199 4.09 27.65 11.73
N PRO A 200 3.52 27.38 12.91
CA PRO A 200 2.18 27.83 13.28
C PRO A 200 2.02 29.35 13.22
N ILE A 201 0.86 29.81 12.74
CA ILE A 201 0.49 31.22 12.74
C ILE A 201 -0.36 31.52 13.97
N THR A 202 0.05 32.54 14.72
CA THR A 202 -0.68 33.08 15.86
C THR A 202 -1.18 34.48 15.57
N ARG A 203 -2.32 34.83 16.18
CA ARG A 203 -2.93 36.16 16.07
C ARG A 203 -2.91 36.85 17.43
N SER A 204 -2.43 38.10 17.45
CA SER A 204 -2.59 39.00 18.59
C SER A 204 -3.32 40.26 18.14
N GLY A 205 -4.61 40.36 18.45
CA GLY A 205 -5.47 41.41 17.91
C GLY A 205 -5.61 41.30 16.38
N SER A 206 -5.15 42.30 15.64
CA SER A 206 -5.17 42.31 14.17
C SER A 206 -3.82 41.96 13.53
N THR A 207 -2.82 41.56 14.32
CA THR A 207 -1.48 41.25 13.83
C THR A 207 -1.25 39.74 13.85
N LEU A 208 -0.72 39.23 12.74
CA LEU A 208 -0.29 37.84 12.58
C LEU A 208 1.21 37.71 12.84
N SER A 209 1.60 36.61 13.45
CA SER A 209 3.00 36.20 13.64
C SER A 209 3.14 34.71 13.30
N GLN A 210 4.19 34.37 12.57
CA GLN A 210 4.55 32.98 12.27
C GLN A 210 5.71 32.55 13.17
N ALA A 211 5.63 31.35 13.74
CA ALA A 211 6.77 30.71 14.40
C ALA A 211 7.51 29.84 13.38
N SER A 212 8.39 30.44 12.58
CA SER A 212 9.05 29.81 11.42
C SER A 212 10.04 28.68 11.80
N ASP A 213 10.40 28.58 13.07
CA ASP A 213 11.28 27.60 13.70
C ASP A 213 10.52 26.52 14.50
N GLN A 214 9.19 26.44 14.38
CA GLN A 214 8.37 25.52 15.18
C GLN A 214 7.47 24.60 14.35
N ILE A 215 7.20 23.42 14.88
CA ILE A 215 6.15 22.50 14.42
C ILE A 215 5.37 22.04 15.65
N VAL A 216 4.04 21.98 15.57
CA VAL A 216 3.19 21.44 16.64
C VAL A 216 2.54 20.16 16.17
N VAL A 217 2.73 19.08 16.91
CA VAL A 217 2.15 17.77 16.65
C VAL A 217 1.05 17.52 17.68
N TYR A 218 -0.17 17.22 17.22
CA TYR A 218 -1.31 16.89 18.07
C TYR A 218 -1.59 15.40 17.99
N PHE A 219 -1.84 14.82 19.16
CA PHE A 219 -2.18 13.43 19.34
C PHE A 219 -3.68 13.28 19.64
N ASP A 220 -4.18 12.05 19.53
CA ASP A 220 -5.55 11.72 19.90
C ASP A 220 -5.81 11.91 21.42
N ASP A 221 -6.96 11.47 21.91
CA ASP A 221 -7.38 11.70 23.30
C ASP A 221 -6.55 10.90 24.33
N GLN A 222 -5.45 10.28 23.93
CA GLN A 222 -4.53 9.51 24.77
C GLN A 222 -3.36 10.36 25.23
N GLN A 223 -3.04 10.30 26.52
CA GLN A 223 -1.88 11.01 27.05
C GLN A 223 -0.61 10.26 26.69
N LEU A 224 0.44 10.99 26.34
CA LEU A 224 1.76 10.43 26.05
C LEU A 224 2.56 10.20 27.34
N ASN A 225 3.52 9.28 27.26
CA ASN A 225 4.57 9.20 28.24
C ASN A 225 5.35 10.53 28.26
N GLN A 226 5.44 11.17 29.42
CA GLN A 226 6.02 12.50 29.53
C GLN A 226 7.53 12.53 29.21
N ASP A 227 8.28 11.48 29.53
CA ASP A 227 9.72 11.44 29.27
C ASP A 227 9.96 11.24 27.77
N ASP A 228 9.24 10.31 27.14
CA ASP A 228 9.35 10.06 25.70
C ASP A 228 8.87 11.27 24.88
N ALA A 229 7.73 11.88 25.22
CA ALA A 229 7.17 13.02 24.49
C ALA A 229 8.01 14.31 24.54
N GLN A 230 8.97 14.38 25.48
CA GLN A 230 9.90 15.50 25.59
C GLN A 230 11.30 15.17 25.07
N ASP A 231 11.53 13.94 24.60
CA ASP A 231 12.79 13.53 23.99
C ASP A 231 12.78 13.89 22.48
N PRO A 232 13.66 14.79 22.02
CA PRO A 232 13.78 15.16 20.61
C PRO A 232 14.06 13.97 19.68
N ALA A 233 14.62 12.87 20.17
CA ALA A 233 15.02 11.74 19.34
C ALA A 233 13.84 11.04 18.63
N PHE A 234 12.61 11.20 19.14
CA PHE A 234 11.40 10.65 18.51
C PHE A 234 10.81 11.51 17.38
N PHE A 235 11.45 12.64 17.06
CA PHE A 235 10.95 13.61 16.09
C PHE A 235 12.06 13.97 15.10
N ARG A 236 11.93 13.49 13.87
CA ARG A 236 12.95 13.69 12.83
C ARG A 236 12.36 14.48 11.67
N LEU A 237 13.00 15.59 11.32
CA LEU A 237 12.58 16.42 10.19
C LEU A 237 13.57 16.24 9.04
N THR A 238 13.13 15.58 7.97
CA THR A 238 13.96 15.28 6.80
C THR A 238 13.56 16.17 5.63
N ASN A 239 14.48 16.97 5.09
CA ASN A 239 14.28 17.64 3.81
C ASN A 239 14.55 16.63 2.69
N THR A 240 13.51 16.28 1.93
CA THR A 240 13.58 15.26 0.87
C THR A 240 14.05 15.80 -0.47
N ASN A 241 14.35 17.10 -0.54
CA ASN A 241 14.71 17.80 -1.77
C ASN A 241 13.72 17.57 -2.95
N ALA A 242 12.47 17.27 -2.62
CA ALA A 242 11.43 16.92 -3.58
C ALA A 242 11.75 15.66 -4.43
N THR A 243 12.47 14.68 -3.86
CA THR A 243 12.75 13.38 -4.48
C THR A 243 12.45 12.21 -3.53
N ALA A 244 12.33 11.00 -4.07
CA ALA A 244 12.27 9.76 -3.30
C ALA A 244 13.66 9.24 -2.84
N ALA A 245 14.75 9.90 -3.26
CA ALA A 245 16.09 9.38 -3.12
C ALA A 245 16.73 9.82 -1.80
N ILE A 246 16.87 8.88 -0.85
CA ILE A 246 17.52 9.13 0.45
C ILE A 246 18.96 9.68 0.37
N ALA A 247 19.61 9.61 -0.79
CA ALA A 247 20.97 10.09 -1.00
C ALA A 247 21.09 11.62 -1.05
N ASP A 248 20.00 12.34 -1.31
CA ASP A 248 19.98 13.80 -1.19
C ASP A 248 19.25 14.30 0.06
N ASP A 249 18.61 13.43 0.84
CA ASP A 249 17.95 13.78 2.09
C ASP A 249 18.91 14.43 3.10
N THR A 250 18.43 15.47 3.78
CA THR A 250 19.14 16.08 4.92
C THR A 250 18.25 16.06 6.14
N THR A 251 18.80 15.71 7.30
CA THR A 251 18.04 15.60 8.55
C THR A 251 18.30 16.78 9.48
N LEU A 252 17.22 17.28 10.07
CA LEU A 252 17.18 18.24 11.16
C LEU A 252 16.49 17.58 12.36
N LEU A 253 17.08 17.71 13.54
CA LEU A 253 16.45 17.33 14.81
C LEU A 253 16.00 18.59 15.56
N PRO A 254 14.87 18.54 16.29
CA PRO A 254 14.43 19.69 17.07
C PRO A 254 15.38 19.96 18.22
N GLN A 255 15.56 21.25 18.53
CA GLN A 255 16.34 21.69 19.68
C GLN A 255 15.72 21.23 21.00
N SER A 256 14.39 21.23 21.05
CA SER A 256 13.59 20.78 22.19
C SER A 256 12.21 20.33 21.75
N ALA A 257 11.67 19.34 22.46
CA ALA A 257 10.27 18.94 22.40
C ALA A 257 9.57 19.30 23.72
N VAL A 258 8.44 20.02 23.65
CA VAL A 258 7.68 20.45 24.83
C VAL A 258 6.28 19.85 24.77
N TYR A 259 5.99 18.92 25.69
CA TYR A 259 4.69 18.25 25.78
C TYR A 259 3.67 19.06 26.62
N ASP A 260 2.51 19.32 26.04
CA ASP A 260 1.30 19.83 26.72
C ASP A 260 0.26 18.71 26.82
N ALA A 261 0.10 18.18 28.03
CA ALA A 261 -0.83 17.08 28.33
C ALA A 261 -2.31 17.49 28.41
N VAL A 262 -2.62 18.79 28.36
CA VAL A 262 -4.01 19.28 28.30
C VAL A 262 -4.46 19.37 26.84
N ALA A 263 -3.57 19.84 25.97
CA ALA A 263 -3.82 19.92 24.53
C ALA A 263 -3.48 18.62 23.78
N ASN A 264 -2.92 17.62 24.47
CA ASN A 264 -2.32 16.41 23.88
C ASN A 264 -1.42 16.75 22.69
N SER A 265 -0.48 17.68 22.89
CA SER A 265 0.37 18.17 21.81
C SER A 265 1.82 18.27 22.21
N VAL A 266 2.73 18.08 21.25
CA VAL A 266 4.16 18.33 21.40
C VAL A 266 4.56 19.48 20.49
N THR A 267 5.14 20.54 21.07
CA THR A 267 5.74 21.63 20.32
C THR A 267 7.22 21.37 20.13
N LEU A 268 7.63 21.20 18.87
CA LEU A 268 9.00 21.06 18.43
C LEU A 268 9.56 22.45 18.11
N THR A 269 10.73 22.79 18.66
CA THR A 269 11.42 24.05 18.37
C THR A 269 12.80 23.74 17.81
N PHE A 270 13.15 24.28 16.64
CA PHE A 270 14.44 24.10 15.98
C PHE A 270 15.41 25.24 16.33
N ALA A 271 16.71 25.02 16.13
CA ALA A 271 17.74 26.02 16.50
C ALA A 271 17.70 27.30 15.64
N SER A 272 17.04 27.24 14.48
CA SER A 272 16.79 28.35 13.56
C SER A 272 15.49 28.11 12.79
N ASP A 273 15.02 29.12 12.07
CA ASP A 273 13.91 28.99 11.12
C ASP A 273 14.13 27.78 10.20
N ILE A 274 13.07 26.99 9.97
CA ILE A 274 13.11 25.82 9.10
C ILE A 274 13.36 26.31 7.67
N PRO A 275 14.48 25.93 7.02
CA PRO A 275 14.83 26.44 5.69
C PRO A 275 13.77 26.12 4.64
N GLU A 276 13.75 26.87 3.53
CA GLU A 276 12.90 26.57 2.38
C GLU A 276 13.21 25.16 1.83
N GLY A 277 12.16 24.35 1.61
CA GLY A 277 12.30 22.97 1.12
C GLY A 277 11.02 22.16 1.22
N THR A 278 11.08 20.90 0.81
CA THR A 278 10.02 19.91 0.96
C THR A 278 10.44 18.94 2.05
N TYR A 279 9.67 18.87 3.13
CA TYR A 279 10.03 18.14 4.33
C TYR A 279 9.08 17.00 4.60
N ARG A 280 9.62 15.92 5.17
CA ARG A 280 8.90 14.84 5.85
C ARG A 280 9.24 14.91 7.35
N LEU A 281 8.22 15.04 8.19
CA LEU A 281 8.34 14.86 9.63
C LEU A 281 8.02 13.40 9.95
N ASP A 282 8.99 12.69 10.51
CA ASP A 282 8.84 11.35 11.06
C ASP A 282 8.64 11.47 12.59
N VAL A 283 7.58 10.84 13.11
CA VAL A 283 7.23 10.81 14.53
C VAL A 283 7.06 9.37 14.99
N GLY A 284 7.67 9.03 16.13
CA GLY A 284 7.32 7.80 16.86
C GLY A 284 8.48 6.82 17.07
N LYS A 285 9.50 6.80 16.20
CA LYS A 285 10.72 6.01 16.39
C LYS A 285 11.94 6.91 16.55
N SER A 286 12.92 6.41 17.30
CA SER A 286 14.20 7.07 17.52
C SER A 286 15.32 6.28 16.84
N ASP A 287 16.14 6.95 16.03
CA ASP A 287 17.34 6.35 15.44
C ASP A 287 18.58 6.41 16.35
N ALA A 288 18.48 7.09 17.50
CA ALA A 288 19.54 7.21 18.48
C ALA A 288 19.88 5.87 19.18
N GLY A 289 20.99 5.83 19.91
CA GLY A 289 21.38 4.67 20.72
C GLY A 289 22.36 3.72 20.02
N THR A 290 23.10 4.17 19.00
CA THR A 290 23.97 3.31 18.19
C THR A 290 25.41 3.21 18.71
N GLU A 291 25.71 3.76 19.89
CA GLU A 291 27.06 4.19 20.30
C GLU A 291 27.92 3.07 20.89
N THR A 292 27.39 1.84 20.92
CA THR A 292 28.10 0.65 21.40
C THR A 292 28.06 -0.46 20.36
N LEU A 293 29.07 -1.33 20.34
CA LEU A 293 29.12 -2.46 19.41
C LEU A 293 27.86 -3.35 19.47
N SER A 294 27.26 -3.51 20.64
CA SER A 294 26.02 -4.30 20.81
C SER A 294 24.76 -3.61 20.31
N LYS A 295 24.80 -2.30 20.08
CA LYS A 295 23.66 -1.51 19.59
C LYS A 295 23.89 -0.94 18.19
N ALA A 296 25.07 -1.13 17.60
CA ALA A 296 25.41 -0.69 16.26
C ALA A 296 24.36 -1.13 15.23
N ILE A 297 23.98 -0.26 14.29
CA ILE A 297 23.02 -0.56 13.22
C ILE A 297 23.47 -1.79 12.46
N HIS A 298 22.64 -2.83 12.45
CA HIS A 298 22.98 -4.06 11.77
C HIS A 298 22.71 -3.92 10.27
N VAL A 299 23.78 -3.63 9.53
CA VAL A 299 23.75 -3.45 8.07
C VAL A 299 23.45 -4.79 7.37
N GLY A 300 23.90 -5.89 7.97
CA GLY A 300 23.89 -7.23 7.38
C GLY A 300 25.13 -7.47 6.52
N THR A 301 25.06 -8.48 5.65
CA THR A 301 26.15 -8.79 4.72
C THR A 301 26.13 -7.88 3.49
N LEU A 302 27.26 -7.23 3.19
CA LEU A 302 27.43 -6.48 1.95
C LEU A 302 27.95 -7.39 0.83
N PHE A 303 27.31 -7.27 -0.33
CA PHE A 303 27.62 -7.91 -1.59
C PHE A 303 27.80 -6.84 -2.69
N ASN A 304 28.22 -7.25 -3.89
CA ASN A 304 28.27 -6.36 -5.05
C ASN A 304 26.89 -5.87 -5.49
N GLN A 305 25.81 -6.53 -5.05
CA GLN A 305 24.43 -6.28 -5.45
C GLN A 305 23.67 -5.32 -4.51
N ASN A 306 24.22 -4.99 -3.35
CA ASN A 306 23.63 -4.04 -2.41
C ASN A 306 24.66 -3.01 -1.96
N SER A 307 24.16 -1.91 -1.43
CA SER A 307 24.91 -0.88 -0.72
C SER A 307 24.06 -0.46 0.47
N PHE A 308 24.73 -0.05 1.54
CA PHE A 308 24.06 0.53 2.69
C PHE A 308 24.15 2.05 2.59
N THR A 309 22.99 2.67 2.35
CA THR A 309 22.85 4.12 2.33
C THR A 309 21.95 4.53 3.49
N PHE A 310 22.42 5.44 4.34
CA PHE A 310 21.67 5.90 5.51
C PHE A 310 22.03 7.35 5.85
N ASN A 311 21.07 8.10 6.37
CA ASN A 311 21.27 9.46 6.85
C ASN A 311 21.47 9.41 8.36
N GLY A 312 22.71 9.50 8.83
CA GLY A 312 23.04 9.54 10.26
C GLY A 312 22.98 10.96 10.81
N PHE A 313 22.97 11.10 12.14
CA PHE A 313 23.05 12.39 12.80
C PHE A 313 24.00 12.31 13.99
N LEU A 314 25.15 13.00 13.91
CA LEU A 314 26.02 13.13 15.06
C LEU A 314 25.46 14.17 16.02
N GLY A 315 25.32 13.81 17.28
CA GLY A 315 24.91 14.63 18.40
C GLY A 315 23.61 14.19 19.08
N ASP A 316 23.01 13.07 18.66
CA ASP A 316 21.65 12.66 19.02
C ASP A 316 21.54 11.72 20.25
N ILE A 317 22.62 11.63 21.04
CA ILE A 317 22.67 10.88 22.30
C ILE A 317 22.13 11.68 23.50
N ASN A 318 21.72 10.96 24.57
CA ASN A 318 21.33 11.52 25.87
C ASN A 318 20.06 12.41 25.84
N GLY A 319 19.19 12.23 24.83
CA GLY A 319 17.94 12.99 24.68
C GLY A 319 18.18 14.45 24.27
N VAL A 320 19.31 14.72 23.61
CA VAL A 320 19.66 16.01 23.00
C VAL A 320 20.20 15.76 21.60
N HIS A 321 20.29 16.81 20.76
CA HIS A 321 20.74 16.75 19.35
C HIS A 321 22.07 17.51 19.14
N ASN A 322 22.78 17.82 20.23
CA ASN A 322 24.01 18.60 20.21
C ASN A 322 25.05 18.10 21.21
N ASP A 323 25.01 16.82 21.58
CA ASP A 323 26.01 16.21 22.45
C ASP A 323 27.31 15.96 21.66
N ASP A 324 28.41 16.55 22.11
CA ASP A 324 29.70 16.47 21.42
C ASP A 324 30.43 15.13 21.63
N THR A 325 29.86 14.22 22.42
CA THR A 325 30.43 12.90 22.72
C THR A 325 29.81 11.77 21.91
N ASP A 326 28.88 12.09 21.01
CA ASP A 326 28.15 11.12 20.23
C ASP A 326 29.03 10.31 19.25
N VAL A 327 28.66 9.06 19.06
CA VAL A 327 29.34 8.08 18.21
C VAL A 327 28.30 7.23 17.51
N ASP A 328 28.35 7.21 16.18
CA ASP A 328 27.51 6.32 15.40
C ASP A 328 28.26 5.04 15.00
N LEU A 329 27.68 3.86 15.26
CA LEU A 329 28.24 2.58 14.83
C LEU A 329 27.31 1.80 13.91
N TYR A 330 27.90 1.24 12.85
CA TYR A 330 27.24 0.38 11.87
C TYR A 330 27.98 -0.96 11.80
N ARG A 331 27.31 -2.05 12.18
CA ARG A 331 27.85 -3.42 12.10
C ARG A 331 27.62 -3.98 10.70
N VAL A 332 28.70 -4.41 10.06
CA VAL A 332 28.69 -4.97 8.71
C VAL A 332 29.44 -6.30 8.67
N GLU A 333 28.84 -7.30 8.03
CA GLU A 333 29.50 -8.57 7.75
C GLU A 333 30.25 -8.49 6.41
N LEU A 334 31.55 -8.79 6.44
CA LEU A 334 32.41 -8.68 5.26
C LEU A 334 33.11 -10.00 4.95
N ALA A 335 33.20 -10.34 3.66
CA ALA A 335 33.88 -11.54 3.20
C ALA A 335 35.38 -11.31 2.95
N ASN A 336 36.23 -12.27 3.32
CA ASN A 336 37.66 -12.24 3.05
C ASN A 336 37.96 -12.04 1.55
N GLY A 337 38.84 -11.07 1.24
CA GLY A 337 39.27 -10.75 -0.11
C GLY A 337 38.37 -9.75 -0.86
N SER A 338 37.24 -9.35 -0.25
CA SER A 338 36.44 -8.23 -0.76
C SER A 338 37.09 -6.88 -0.44
N ASN A 339 36.70 -5.83 -1.18
CA ASN A 339 37.13 -4.47 -0.96
C ASN A 339 35.95 -3.61 -0.51
N LEU A 340 36.00 -3.13 0.73
CA LEU A 340 35.02 -2.19 1.29
C LEU A 340 35.40 -0.76 0.89
N THR A 341 34.41 -0.01 0.42
CA THR A 341 34.44 1.45 0.30
C THR A 341 33.32 2.03 1.15
N VAL A 342 33.66 2.96 2.04
CA VAL A 342 32.71 3.74 2.83
C VAL A 342 32.90 5.21 2.48
N ASP A 343 31.89 5.83 1.90
CA ASP A 343 31.81 7.24 1.62
C ASP A 343 30.90 7.91 2.65
N ILE A 344 31.41 8.90 3.39
CA ILE A 344 30.63 9.72 4.32
C ILE A 344 30.60 11.17 3.81
N LEU A 345 29.41 11.73 3.63
CA LEU A 345 29.20 13.11 3.19
C LEU A 345 28.55 13.92 4.33
N PRO A 346 29.23 14.91 4.92
CA PRO A 346 28.60 15.80 5.88
C PRO A 346 27.61 16.73 5.17
N HIS A 347 26.43 16.94 5.75
CA HIS A 347 25.46 17.92 5.23
C HIS A 347 25.68 19.31 5.81
N GLU A 348 26.34 19.40 6.97
CA GLU A 348 26.66 20.64 7.63
C GLU A 348 28.07 21.13 7.28
N ALA A 349 28.21 22.39 6.87
CA ALA A 349 29.49 22.98 6.50
C ALA A 349 30.50 23.05 7.67
N ALA A 350 30.00 22.98 8.91
CA ALA A 350 30.81 23.00 10.12
C ALA A 350 31.18 21.59 10.62
N LEU A 351 30.52 20.53 10.12
CA LEU A 351 30.70 19.17 10.63
C LEU A 351 32.04 18.60 10.18
N ASP A 352 32.90 18.28 11.15
CA ASP A 352 34.16 17.58 10.93
C ASP A 352 33.99 16.08 11.23
N LEU A 353 34.50 15.22 10.36
CA LEU A 353 34.26 13.78 10.43
C LEU A 353 35.55 12.99 10.65
N THR A 354 35.48 12.05 11.59
CA THR A 354 36.41 10.94 11.74
C THR A 354 35.66 9.63 11.55
N VAL A 355 36.10 8.83 10.57
CA VAL A 355 35.53 7.52 10.26
C VAL A 355 36.57 6.44 10.55
N ARG A 356 36.21 5.44 11.33
CA ARG A 356 37.08 4.28 11.60
C ARG A 356 36.39 2.99 11.21
N LEU A 357 37.18 2.03 10.75
CA LEU A 357 36.73 0.64 10.63
C LEU A 357 37.35 -0.13 11.80
N LEU A 358 36.50 -0.75 12.62
CA LEU A 358 36.88 -1.58 13.75
C LEU A 358 36.70 -3.06 13.40
N ASP A 359 37.55 -3.93 13.96
CA ASP A 359 37.32 -5.37 13.93
C ASP A 359 36.22 -5.80 14.91
N ALA A 360 35.85 -7.09 14.90
CA ALA A 360 34.86 -7.67 15.81
C ALA A 360 35.15 -7.45 17.31
N GLY A 361 36.42 -7.19 17.67
CA GLY A 361 36.84 -6.88 19.04
C GLY A 361 36.81 -5.39 19.39
N GLY A 362 36.39 -4.52 18.46
CA GLY A 362 36.37 -3.06 18.62
C GLY A 362 37.74 -2.39 18.41
N SER A 363 38.74 -3.09 17.87
CA SER A 363 40.05 -2.48 17.60
C SER A 363 40.08 -1.86 16.19
N PRO A 364 40.57 -0.61 16.02
CA PRO A 364 40.59 0.04 14.71
C PRO A 364 41.60 -0.62 13.76
N VAL A 365 41.12 -1.01 12.59
CA VAL A 365 41.92 -1.60 11.48
C VAL A 365 42.16 -0.62 10.33
N SER A 366 41.34 0.43 10.22
CA SER A 366 41.50 1.53 9.26
C SER A 366 40.85 2.81 9.81
N SER A 367 41.29 3.98 9.35
CA SER A 367 40.71 5.26 9.77
C SER A 367 40.97 6.37 8.75
N VAL A 368 40.04 7.31 8.63
CA VAL A 368 40.18 8.56 7.89
C VAL A 368 39.60 9.70 8.73
N THR A 369 40.25 10.86 8.71
CA THR A 369 39.77 12.09 9.34
C THR A 369 39.85 13.18 8.30
N THR A 370 38.79 13.96 8.16
CA THR A 370 38.72 15.09 7.23
C THR A 370 38.77 16.40 8.00
N GLY A 371 38.34 17.50 7.39
CA GLY A 371 38.11 18.75 8.09
C GLY A 371 36.67 19.19 7.86
N ALA A 372 36.23 20.23 8.57
CA ALA A 372 34.86 20.74 8.49
C ALA A 372 34.29 20.81 7.05
N GLY A 373 33.14 20.16 6.85
CA GLY A 373 32.39 20.12 5.59
C GLY A 373 33.01 19.26 4.48
N ALA A 374 34.09 18.51 4.74
CA ALA A 374 34.74 17.68 3.74
C ALA A 374 34.31 16.20 3.85
N ALA A 375 33.88 15.63 2.72
CA ALA A 375 33.54 14.21 2.61
C ALA A 375 34.74 13.29 2.93
N ALA A 376 34.47 12.19 3.62
CA ALA A 376 35.46 11.19 4.02
C ALA A 376 35.24 9.89 3.22
N THR A 377 36.30 9.36 2.61
CA THR A 377 36.26 8.06 1.92
C THR A 377 37.27 7.10 2.56
N LEU A 378 36.78 5.98 3.09
CA LEU A 378 37.58 4.89 3.65
C LEU A 378 37.56 3.70 2.68
N ASN A 379 38.75 3.21 2.30
CA ASN A 379 38.89 2.00 1.51
C ASN A 379 39.65 0.94 2.31
N TYR A 380 39.16 -0.29 2.33
CA TYR A 380 39.78 -1.39 3.08
C TYR A 380 39.70 -2.71 2.31
N ASN A 381 40.82 -3.42 2.25
CA ASN A 381 40.85 -4.79 1.72
C ASN A 381 40.63 -5.77 2.88
N VAL A 382 39.52 -6.50 2.83
CA VAL A 382 39.06 -7.35 3.93
C VAL A 382 39.95 -8.57 4.06
N LEU A 383 40.52 -8.77 5.26
CA LEU A 383 41.55 -9.80 5.50
C LEU A 383 41.01 -11.11 6.08
N ALA A 384 39.81 -11.08 6.65
CA ALA A 384 39.12 -12.22 7.24
C ALA A 384 37.61 -12.02 7.11
N THR A 385 36.88 -13.12 6.90
CA THR A 385 35.43 -13.12 6.96
C THR A 385 35.02 -13.02 8.42
N ASP A 386 34.42 -11.89 8.82
CA ASP A 386 34.03 -11.59 10.19
C ASP A 386 33.11 -10.36 10.22
N ASP A 387 32.64 -10.03 11.42
CA ASP A 387 32.01 -8.74 11.72
C ASP A 387 33.03 -7.60 11.75
N TYR A 388 32.64 -6.47 11.17
CA TYR A 388 33.35 -5.20 11.29
C TYR A 388 32.37 -4.10 11.68
N PHE A 389 32.90 -3.01 12.24
CA PHE A 389 32.10 -1.87 12.64
C PHE A 389 32.62 -0.59 12.01
N ILE A 390 31.75 0.14 11.32
CA ILE A 390 32.04 1.49 10.84
C ILE A 390 31.66 2.44 11.98
N GLU A 391 32.66 3.14 12.52
CA GLU A 391 32.51 4.16 13.56
C GLU A 391 32.58 5.54 12.90
N VAL A 392 31.55 6.37 13.10
CA VAL A 392 31.52 7.77 12.68
C VAL A 392 31.50 8.65 13.93
N THR A 393 32.39 9.63 13.97
CA THR A 393 32.56 10.55 15.11
C THR A 393 32.96 11.94 14.62
N SER A 394 32.85 12.93 15.50
CA SER A 394 33.40 14.27 15.26
C SER A 394 34.75 14.48 15.94
N THR A 395 35.69 15.12 15.24
CA THR A 395 37.04 15.41 15.78
C THR A 395 37.02 16.59 16.75
N ASP A 396 36.16 17.57 16.50
CA ASP A 396 36.09 18.84 17.23
C ASP A 396 34.81 19.00 18.07
N GLY A 397 33.94 17.98 18.08
CA GLY A 397 32.67 17.98 18.80
C GLY A 397 31.53 18.67 18.04
N SER A 398 31.73 18.98 16.75
CA SER A 398 30.65 19.42 15.87
C SER A 398 29.59 18.32 15.70
N THR A 399 28.32 18.74 15.64
CA THR A 399 27.14 17.87 15.48
C THR A 399 26.41 18.22 14.19
N GLY A 400 25.61 17.29 13.67
CA GLY A 400 24.83 17.48 12.44
C GLY A 400 24.64 16.20 11.65
N SER A 401 23.79 16.27 10.62
CA SER A 401 23.51 15.13 9.76
C SER A 401 24.61 14.86 8.74
N TYR A 402 24.70 13.60 8.32
CA TYR A 402 25.61 13.12 7.30
C TYR A 402 25.02 11.91 6.57
N LEU A 403 25.40 11.72 5.32
CA LEU A 403 25.08 10.51 4.55
C LEU A 403 26.23 9.51 4.66
N ILE A 404 25.93 8.25 4.95
CA ILE A 404 26.82 7.11 4.75
C ILE A 404 26.42 6.32 3.51
N ASP A 405 27.38 5.99 2.63
CA ASP A 405 27.27 5.00 1.55
C ASP A 405 28.39 3.96 1.72
N ALA A 406 28.03 2.77 2.20
CA ALA A 406 28.94 1.64 2.34
C ALA A 406 28.64 0.56 1.30
N LYS A 407 29.66 0.17 0.54
CA LYS A 407 29.56 -0.81 -0.54
C LYS A 407 30.80 -1.68 -0.63
N VAL A 408 30.65 -2.87 -1.21
CA VAL A 408 31.78 -3.77 -1.43
C VAL A 408 31.95 -4.14 -2.90
N THR A 409 33.17 -4.51 -3.26
CA THR A 409 33.47 -5.22 -4.51
C THR A 409 34.20 -6.53 -4.22
N GLY A 410 33.96 -7.54 -5.04
CA GLY A 410 34.60 -8.86 -4.90
C GLY A 410 33.83 -9.85 -4.01
N ASN A 411 32.58 -9.55 -3.64
CA ASN A 411 31.66 -10.46 -2.96
C ASN A 411 30.31 -10.49 -3.70
N SER A 412 30.12 -11.37 -4.68
CA SER A 412 28.87 -11.44 -5.45
C SER A 412 28.00 -12.61 -5.03
N VAL A 413 26.69 -12.40 -4.93
CA VAL A 413 25.71 -13.48 -4.93
C VAL A 413 25.42 -13.91 -6.36
N SER A 414 25.36 -15.22 -6.62
CA SER A 414 24.81 -15.75 -7.86
C SER A 414 23.78 -16.82 -7.51
N ALA A 415 22.52 -16.61 -7.89
CA ALA A 415 21.49 -17.62 -7.76
C ALA A 415 21.90 -18.85 -8.60
N SER A 416 21.96 -20.00 -7.95
CA SER A 416 22.18 -21.29 -8.60
C SER A 416 20.85 -21.85 -9.03
N ASP A 417 20.75 -22.43 -10.23
CA ASP A 417 19.54 -23.18 -10.65
C ASP A 417 19.39 -24.50 -9.84
N ASP A 418 20.49 -25.02 -9.27
CA ASP A 418 20.47 -26.18 -8.36
C ASP A 418 20.17 -25.77 -6.90
N ASN A 419 19.16 -24.94 -6.63
CA ASN A 419 18.85 -24.38 -5.29
C ASN A 419 17.47 -24.77 -4.73
N SER A 420 16.82 -25.81 -5.27
CA SER A 420 15.42 -26.16 -4.97
C SER A 420 15.14 -26.79 -3.60
N THR A 421 16.13 -26.89 -2.70
CA THR A 421 15.95 -27.49 -1.36
C THR A 421 16.53 -26.65 -0.23
N PHE A 422 16.07 -26.85 1.00
CA PHE A 422 16.65 -26.20 2.20
C PHE A 422 18.17 -26.40 2.31
N SER A 423 18.69 -27.54 1.84
CA SER A 423 20.12 -27.87 1.88
C SER A 423 20.95 -27.27 0.76
N THR A 424 20.33 -26.90 -0.36
CA THR A 424 20.97 -26.35 -1.55
C THR A 424 20.61 -24.88 -1.81
N ALA A 425 19.76 -24.30 -0.96
CA ALA A 425 19.34 -22.92 -1.03
C ALA A 425 20.53 -21.96 -1.20
N THR A 426 20.36 -20.95 -2.04
CA THR A 426 21.35 -19.89 -2.23
C THR A 426 21.51 -19.14 -0.91
N ASN A 427 22.68 -19.22 -0.28
CA ASN A 427 22.92 -18.60 1.02
C ASN A 427 23.19 -17.10 0.86
N LEU A 428 22.33 -16.29 1.46
CA LEU A 428 22.40 -14.83 1.50
C LEU A 428 23.06 -14.31 2.78
N SER A 429 23.45 -15.22 3.70
CA SER A 429 24.03 -14.88 5.01
C SER A 429 23.06 -14.03 5.85
N SER A 430 23.55 -12.97 6.47
CA SER A 430 22.78 -12.12 7.38
C SER A 430 22.09 -11.00 6.63
N LEU A 431 20.77 -10.89 6.78
CA LEU A 431 19.98 -9.81 6.21
C LEU A 431 19.79 -8.73 7.27
N GLY A 432 20.14 -7.50 6.91
CA GLY A 432 20.00 -6.32 7.77
C GLY A 432 19.53 -5.10 6.98
N ALA A 433 19.81 -3.92 7.49
CA ALA A 433 19.32 -2.65 6.96
C ALA A 433 19.74 -2.34 5.51
N ALA A 434 20.80 -2.96 4.98
CA ALA A 434 21.18 -2.79 3.57
C ALA A 434 20.20 -3.44 2.57
N GLY A 435 19.37 -4.38 3.04
CA GLY A 435 18.57 -5.24 2.16
C GLY A 435 19.41 -6.01 1.15
N LEU A 436 18.77 -6.64 0.17
CA LEU A 436 19.44 -7.29 -0.94
C LEU A 436 18.52 -7.46 -2.15
N THR A 437 19.02 -7.16 -3.35
CA THR A 437 18.35 -7.55 -4.60
C THR A 437 19.14 -8.65 -5.30
N VAL A 438 18.47 -9.76 -5.61
CA VAL A 438 19.05 -10.89 -6.34
C VAL A 438 18.29 -11.10 -7.64
N THR A 439 19.02 -11.33 -8.73
CA THR A 439 18.39 -11.73 -10.01
C THR A 439 18.38 -13.25 -10.11
N GLY A 440 17.22 -13.82 -10.44
CA GLY A 440 17.01 -15.25 -10.66
C GLY A 440 16.17 -15.52 -11.91
N GLN A 441 15.92 -16.80 -12.20
CA GLN A 441 15.11 -17.20 -13.33
C GLN A 441 14.45 -18.55 -13.06
N VAL A 442 13.12 -18.57 -13.09
CA VAL A 442 12.34 -19.82 -13.09
C VAL A 442 12.51 -20.46 -14.46
N SER A 443 13.09 -21.67 -14.53
CA SER A 443 13.50 -22.31 -15.77
C SER A 443 13.19 -23.82 -15.84
N PRO A 444 13.11 -24.44 -17.02
CA PRO A 444 12.78 -25.88 -17.10
C PRO A 444 13.85 -26.78 -16.47
N GLN A 445 13.45 -27.58 -15.48
CA GLN A 445 14.33 -28.50 -14.77
C GLN A 445 14.60 -29.82 -15.51
N ASN A 446 15.74 -30.45 -15.21
CA ASN A 446 16.19 -31.69 -15.88
C ASN A 446 15.59 -32.99 -15.31
N VAL A 447 14.66 -32.89 -14.37
CA VAL A 447 14.01 -34.06 -13.76
C VAL A 447 12.98 -34.67 -14.70
N LEU A 448 13.07 -35.98 -14.94
CA LEU A 448 12.13 -36.67 -15.82
C LEU A 448 10.78 -36.88 -15.15
N LEU A 449 9.74 -36.22 -15.66
CA LEU A 449 8.37 -36.35 -15.18
C LEU A 449 7.60 -37.39 -16.00
N PRO A 450 6.75 -38.22 -15.36
CA PRO A 450 5.83 -39.07 -16.10
C PRO A 450 4.85 -38.21 -16.91
N PRO A 451 4.43 -38.66 -18.10
CA PRO A 451 3.37 -37.98 -18.84
C PRO A 451 2.07 -37.90 -18.03
N TRP A 452 1.34 -36.79 -18.13
CA TRP A 452 0.04 -36.60 -17.48
C TRP A 452 -1.01 -37.62 -17.97
N PRO A 453 -2.08 -37.91 -17.22
CA PRO A 453 -3.21 -38.75 -17.69
C PRO A 453 -3.88 -38.20 -18.97
N GLY A 454 -4.79 -38.95 -19.60
CA GLY A 454 -5.50 -38.51 -20.81
C GLY A 454 -4.93 -39.03 -22.14
N GLY A 455 -3.94 -39.93 -22.10
CA GLY A 455 -3.39 -40.57 -23.29
C GLY A 455 -4.41 -41.49 -23.99
N GLN A 456 -4.24 -41.75 -25.28
CA GLN A 456 -5.10 -42.68 -26.04
C GLN A 456 -5.03 -44.12 -25.50
N ASP A 457 -3.98 -44.45 -24.75
CA ASP A 457 -3.72 -45.75 -24.13
C ASP A 457 -4.18 -45.84 -22.66
N GLU A 458 -4.94 -44.86 -22.17
CA GLU A 458 -5.43 -44.90 -20.78
C GLU A 458 -6.53 -45.96 -20.57
N PRO A 459 -6.57 -46.62 -19.38
CA PRO A 459 -7.62 -47.58 -19.08
C PRO A 459 -9.01 -46.95 -19.06
N GLY A 460 -9.88 -47.37 -19.98
CA GLY A 460 -11.25 -46.83 -20.11
C GLY A 460 -11.45 -45.94 -21.34
N HIS A 461 -10.37 -45.57 -22.05
CA HIS A 461 -10.43 -44.87 -23.32
C HIS A 461 -11.16 -45.72 -24.38
N ARG A 462 -12.16 -45.14 -25.05
CA ARG A 462 -12.93 -45.85 -26.07
C ARG A 462 -12.44 -45.47 -27.46
N GLU A 463 -11.52 -46.26 -28.02
CA GLU A 463 -11.02 -46.03 -29.39
C GLU A 463 -12.16 -46.21 -30.44
N ILE A 464 -12.55 -45.12 -31.10
CA ILE A 464 -13.43 -45.15 -32.28
C ILE A 464 -12.62 -45.03 -33.56
N GLN A 465 -12.87 -45.90 -34.55
CA GLN A 465 -12.07 -46.05 -35.78
C GLN A 465 -11.98 -44.80 -36.69
N ARG A 466 -12.63 -43.67 -36.35
CA ARG A 466 -12.73 -42.49 -37.22
C ARG A 466 -12.10 -41.21 -36.64
N GLU A 467 -11.84 -41.12 -35.34
CA GLU A 467 -11.41 -39.88 -34.69
C GLU A 467 -10.39 -40.19 -33.58
N LEU A 468 -9.24 -39.52 -33.61
CA LEU A 468 -8.24 -39.55 -32.54
C LEU A 468 -8.35 -38.23 -31.77
N HIS A 469 -8.62 -38.27 -30.47
CA HIS A 469 -8.90 -37.06 -29.68
C HIS A 469 -7.69 -36.15 -29.50
N ILE A 470 -6.51 -36.73 -29.22
CA ILE A 470 -5.26 -35.98 -29.00
C ILE A 470 -4.02 -36.59 -29.66
N GLY A 471 -4.10 -37.82 -30.19
CA GLY A 471 -2.99 -38.51 -30.86
C GLY A 471 -1.75 -38.81 -30.00
N SER A 472 -1.78 -38.58 -28.68
CA SER A 472 -0.69 -38.84 -27.72
C SER A 472 -0.90 -40.17 -26.99
N SER A 473 0.16 -40.96 -26.83
CA SER A 473 0.16 -42.27 -26.13
C SER A 473 1.48 -42.55 -25.43
N GLY A 474 1.49 -43.44 -24.44
CA GLY A 474 2.68 -43.99 -23.80
C GLY A 474 2.99 -43.40 -22.42
N THR A 475 3.93 -44.02 -21.71
CA THR A 475 4.24 -43.72 -20.30
C THR A 475 5.71 -43.37 -20.06
N THR A 476 6.47 -43.08 -21.12
CA THR A 476 7.90 -42.75 -21.00
C THR A 476 8.07 -41.37 -20.37
N PRO A 477 8.75 -41.24 -19.22
CA PRO A 477 9.04 -39.94 -18.62
C PRO A 477 9.89 -39.05 -19.52
N ALA A 478 9.65 -37.74 -19.47
CA ALA A 478 10.39 -36.73 -20.22
C ALA A 478 10.69 -35.53 -19.31
N ALA A 479 11.77 -34.81 -19.61
CA ALA A 479 12.06 -33.57 -18.90
C ALA A 479 11.00 -32.50 -19.24
N PRO A 480 10.62 -31.66 -18.27
CA PRO A 480 9.94 -30.40 -18.50
C PRO A 480 10.53 -29.63 -19.68
N GLY A 481 9.65 -29.03 -20.50
CA GLY A 481 10.05 -28.05 -21.50
C GLY A 481 9.65 -26.64 -21.03
N ALA A 482 10.22 -25.63 -21.68
CA ALA A 482 9.81 -24.23 -21.48
C ALA A 482 8.33 -24.01 -21.78
N ILE A 483 7.74 -23.04 -21.08
CA ILE A 483 6.39 -22.57 -21.35
C ILE A 483 6.31 -22.08 -22.79
N ARG A 484 5.27 -22.53 -23.48
CA ARG A 484 5.15 -22.36 -24.92
C ARG A 484 4.41 -21.06 -25.21
N GLN A 485 5.10 -20.08 -25.76
CA GLN A 485 4.47 -18.85 -26.20
C GLN A 485 3.69 -19.04 -27.51
N ILE A 486 2.43 -18.59 -27.52
CA ILE A 486 1.53 -18.61 -28.67
C ILE A 486 1.04 -17.19 -28.95
N SER A 487 1.49 -16.62 -30.06
CA SER A 487 0.95 -15.33 -30.50
C SER A 487 -0.42 -15.49 -31.17
N TYR A 488 -1.31 -14.54 -30.96
CA TYR A 488 -2.60 -14.42 -31.66
C TYR A 488 -2.90 -12.96 -32.03
N ASN A 489 -3.83 -12.73 -32.95
CA ASN A 489 -4.29 -11.39 -33.32
C ASN A 489 -5.74 -11.39 -33.80
N PHE A 490 -6.33 -10.18 -33.82
CA PHE A 490 -7.65 -9.90 -34.38
C PHE A 490 -7.51 -9.10 -35.68
N PRO A 491 -7.28 -9.75 -36.84
CA PRO A 491 -7.05 -9.00 -38.07
C PRO A 491 -8.35 -8.36 -38.55
N ASP A 492 -8.27 -7.18 -39.14
CA ASP A 492 -9.45 -6.49 -39.70
C ASP A 492 -10.12 -7.31 -40.82
N THR A 493 -9.33 -8.09 -41.56
CA THR A 493 -9.82 -8.89 -42.67
C THR A 493 -9.13 -10.26 -42.78
N PHE A 494 -9.84 -11.22 -43.35
CA PHE A 494 -9.35 -12.55 -43.68
C PHE A 494 -9.30 -12.72 -45.19
N ALA A 495 -8.17 -13.21 -45.73
CA ALA A 495 -8.06 -13.47 -47.17
C ALA A 495 -8.98 -14.63 -47.61
N ASN A 496 -9.57 -14.52 -48.79
CA ASN A 496 -10.28 -15.62 -49.42
C ASN A 496 -9.26 -16.58 -50.09
N PRO A 497 -9.07 -17.81 -49.58
CA PRO A 497 -8.10 -18.74 -50.15
C PRO A 497 -8.47 -19.20 -51.57
N ALA A 498 -9.73 -19.07 -52.00
CA ALA A 498 -10.18 -19.48 -53.33
C ALA A 498 -10.05 -18.39 -54.41
N ILE A 499 -10.00 -17.12 -54.03
CA ILE A 499 -10.05 -15.98 -54.96
C ILE A 499 -8.99 -14.94 -54.53
N PRO A 500 -7.86 -14.82 -55.26
CA PRO A 500 -6.80 -13.88 -54.92
C PRO A 500 -7.30 -12.42 -54.87
N GLY A 501 -7.00 -11.72 -53.77
CA GLY A 501 -7.35 -10.31 -53.58
C GLY A 501 -8.76 -10.07 -53.01
N GLU A 502 -9.60 -11.09 -52.90
CA GLU A 502 -10.85 -11.01 -52.15
C GLU A 502 -10.60 -11.25 -50.66
N VAL A 503 -11.25 -10.46 -49.81
CA VAL A 503 -11.15 -10.55 -48.36
C VAL A 503 -12.53 -10.56 -47.72
N TYR A 504 -12.65 -11.24 -46.58
CA TYR A 504 -13.80 -11.23 -45.71
C TYR A 504 -13.53 -10.31 -44.52
N LEU A 505 -14.48 -9.43 -44.20
CA LEU A 505 -14.37 -8.53 -43.05
C LEU A 505 -14.43 -9.34 -41.75
N ASN A 506 -13.58 -8.99 -40.79
CA ASN A 506 -13.73 -9.44 -39.42
C ASN A 506 -14.74 -8.53 -38.71
N THR A 507 -15.87 -9.09 -38.32
CA THR A 507 -16.96 -8.34 -37.66
C THR A 507 -16.96 -8.52 -36.14
N ILE A 508 -15.85 -9.03 -35.58
CA ILE A 508 -15.69 -9.20 -34.14
C ILE A 508 -15.70 -7.84 -33.45
N THR A 509 -16.49 -7.72 -32.39
CA THR A 509 -16.64 -6.50 -31.60
C THR A 509 -15.61 -6.42 -30.47
N GLU A 510 -15.39 -5.25 -29.88
CA GLU A 510 -14.46 -5.10 -28.74
C GLU A 510 -14.86 -5.95 -27.53
N GLU A 511 -16.16 -6.07 -27.25
CA GLU A 511 -16.64 -6.94 -26.16
C GLU A 511 -16.37 -8.43 -26.46
N GLU A 512 -16.51 -8.87 -27.71
CA GLU A 512 -16.16 -10.23 -28.12
C GLU A 512 -14.65 -10.48 -28.07
N LYS A 513 -13.81 -9.47 -28.40
CA LYS A 513 -12.36 -9.55 -28.20
C LYS A 513 -12.01 -9.71 -26.72
N ARG A 514 -12.68 -8.96 -25.83
CA ARG A 514 -12.52 -9.08 -24.38
C ARG A 514 -12.86 -10.49 -23.88
N ILE A 515 -13.95 -11.08 -24.37
CA ILE A 515 -14.33 -12.47 -24.06
C ILE A 515 -13.24 -13.45 -24.56
N VAL A 516 -12.76 -13.29 -25.79
CA VAL A 516 -11.69 -14.13 -26.35
C VAL A 516 -10.41 -14.06 -25.53
N ARG A 517 -10.00 -12.86 -25.09
CA ARG A 517 -8.84 -12.68 -24.19
C ARG A 517 -9.03 -13.51 -22.92
N GLY A 518 -10.21 -13.44 -22.31
CA GLY A 518 -10.56 -14.27 -21.15
C GLY A 518 -10.47 -15.78 -21.42
N ILE A 519 -10.80 -16.25 -22.63
CA ILE A 519 -10.62 -17.66 -23.02
C ILE A 519 -9.14 -18.05 -23.05
N PHE A 520 -8.29 -17.19 -23.62
CA PHE A 520 -6.83 -17.43 -23.63
C PHE A 520 -6.25 -17.45 -22.22
N GLU A 521 -6.66 -16.52 -21.35
CA GLU A 521 -6.26 -16.49 -19.93
C GLU A 521 -6.65 -17.79 -19.21
N ILE A 522 -7.86 -18.30 -19.43
CA ILE A 522 -8.30 -19.57 -18.84
C ILE A 522 -7.42 -20.72 -19.33
N TYR A 523 -7.13 -20.80 -20.64
CA TYR A 523 -6.23 -21.83 -21.15
C TYR A 523 -4.79 -21.69 -20.64
N ALA A 524 -4.27 -20.47 -20.48
CA ALA A 524 -2.94 -20.23 -19.91
C ALA A 524 -2.88 -20.70 -18.45
N SER A 525 -3.90 -20.42 -17.66
CA SER A 525 -3.98 -20.85 -16.26
C SER A 525 -4.03 -22.36 -16.04
N LEU A 526 -4.31 -23.14 -17.10
CA LEU A 526 -4.50 -24.59 -17.03
C LEU A 526 -3.39 -25.39 -17.71
N THR A 527 -2.57 -24.76 -18.55
CA THR A 527 -1.64 -25.43 -19.47
C THR A 527 -0.26 -24.78 -19.46
N GLY A 528 0.73 -25.45 -20.05
CA GLY A 528 2.05 -24.84 -20.30
C GLY A 528 2.08 -23.91 -21.52
N TYR A 529 0.99 -23.18 -21.80
CA TYR A 529 0.93 -22.18 -22.86
C TYR A 529 0.83 -20.78 -22.26
N GLU A 530 1.51 -19.84 -22.90
CA GLU A 530 1.40 -18.41 -22.63
C GLU A 530 0.93 -17.71 -23.92
N PHE A 531 -0.04 -16.79 -23.83
CA PHE A 531 -0.67 -16.19 -25.01
C PHE A 531 -0.31 -14.71 -25.16
N ILE A 532 0.16 -14.35 -26.36
CA ILE A 532 0.62 -12.99 -26.64
C ILE A 532 -0.22 -12.38 -27.76
N GLU A 533 -0.97 -11.32 -27.47
CA GLU A 533 -1.64 -10.56 -28.52
C GLU A 533 -0.62 -9.79 -29.35
N SER A 534 -0.65 -9.97 -30.67
CA SER A 534 0.28 -9.35 -31.62
C SER A 534 -0.38 -8.23 -32.40
N GLU A 535 0.14 -7.01 -32.23
CA GLU A 535 -0.30 -5.85 -33.01
C GLU A 535 0.23 -5.86 -34.46
N THR A 536 1.29 -6.63 -34.74
CA THR A 536 1.90 -6.74 -36.07
C THR A 536 1.20 -7.75 -36.98
N GLY A 537 0.08 -8.34 -36.53
CA GLY A 537 -0.72 -9.31 -37.27
C GLY A 537 -0.10 -10.71 -37.36
N ALA A 538 0.92 -11.00 -36.54
CA ALA A 538 1.56 -12.31 -36.45
C ALA A 538 0.78 -13.27 -35.53
N GLY A 539 0.89 -14.58 -35.79
CA GLY A 539 0.25 -15.61 -34.96
C GLY A 539 -1.15 -16.04 -35.43
N ARG A 540 -1.88 -16.67 -34.51
CA ARG A 540 -3.21 -17.26 -34.74
C ARG A 540 -4.25 -16.16 -34.98
N LYS A 541 -5.02 -16.28 -36.06
CA LYS A 541 -6.01 -15.27 -36.45
C LYS A 541 -7.36 -15.59 -35.82
N ILE A 542 -7.90 -14.66 -35.03
CA ILE A 542 -9.18 -14.82 -34.34
C ILE A 542 -10.23 -13.87 -34.93
N GLY A 543 -11.44 -14.37 -35.21
CA GLY A 543 -12.46 -13.49 -35.76
C GLY A 543 -13.87 -14.05 -35.90
N LYS A 544 -14.79 -13.14 -36.20
CA LYS A 544 -16.19 -13.41 -36.56
C LYS A 544 -16.38 -13.03 -38.02
N THR A 545 -16.33 -14.02 -38.92
CA THR A 545 -16.23 -13.79 -40.37
C THR A 545 -16.92 -14.92 -41.16
N ASP A 546 -16.76 -14.91 -42.49
CA ASP A 546 -17.24 -15.99 -43.35
C ASP A 546 -16.35 -17.23 -43.20
N LEU A 547 -16.96 -18.40 -42.97
CA LEU A 547 -16.24 -19.67 -42.76
C LEU A 547 -15.34 -20.07 -43.95
N ARG A 548 -15.61 -19.53 -45.15
CA ARG A 548 -14.77 -19.74 -46.33
C ARG A 548 -13.36 -19.17 -46.20
N ALA A 549 -13.13 -18.29 -45.23
CA ALA A 549 -11.79 -17.83 -44.87
C ALA A 549 -10.86 -18.99 -44.48
N PHE A 550 -11.38 -20.02 -43.81
CA PHE A 550 -10.60 -21.20 -43.40
C PHE A 550 -10.86 -22.43 -44.28
N SER A 551 -12.08 -22.59 -44.79
CA SER A 551 -12.44 -23.71 -45.65
C SER A 551 -13.34 -23.28 -46.83
N PRO A 552 -12.81 -23.19 -48.07
CA PRO A 552 -13.57 -22.70 -49.23
C PRO A 552 -14.90 -23.41 -49.51
N ALA A 553 -15.04 -24.66 -49.05
CA ALA A 553 -16.22 -25.49 -49.27
C ALA A 553 -17.32 -25.29 -48.21
N ILE A 554 -17.03 -24.56 -47.12
CA ILE A 554 -17.95 -24.35 -46.00
C ILE A 554 -18.41 -22.89 -46.02
N GLY A 555 -19.63 -22.67 -46.48
CA GLY A 555 -20.26 -21.35 -46.49
C GLY A 555 -21.04 -21.04 -45.22
N PRO A 556 -21.60 -19.83 -45.09
CA PRO A 556 -22.32 -19.38 -43.89
C PRO A 556 -23.59 -20.22 -43.60
N ASN A 557 -24.13 -20.94 -44.58
CA ASN A 557 -25.32 -21.79 -44.44
C ASN A 557 -25.00 -23.29 -44.33
N SER A 558 -23.74 -23.66 -44.14
CA SER A 558 -23.31 -25.07 -44.09
C SER A 558 -23.68 -25.81 -42.79
N GLY A 559 -24.38 -25.15 -41.85
CA GLY A 559 -24.79 -25.77 -40.58
C GLY A 559 -23.67 -25.92 -39.55
N VAL A 560 -22.57 -25.20 -39.74
CA VAL A 560 -21.40 -25.19 -38.85
C VAL A 560 -21.30 -23.83 -38.16
N ALA A 561 -21.01 -23.83 -36.85
CA ALA A 561 -20.98 -22.62 -36.04
C ALA A 561 -19.62 -21.91 -36.03
N GLY A 562 -18.52 -22.65 -36.16
CA GLY A 562 -17.16 -22.13 -36.22
C GLY A 562 -16.19 -23.08 -36.93
N LEU A 563 -14.95 -22.63 -37.11
CA LEU A 563 -13.83 -23.44 -37.63
C LEU A 563 -12.54 -23.05 -36.92
N GLY A 564 -11.88 -24.03 -36.31
CA GLY A 564 -10.60 -23.92 -35.63
C GLY A 564 -9.52 -24.79 -36.26
N GLY A 565 -8.26 -24.36 -36.13
CA GLY A 565 -7.10 -25.14 -36.57
C GLY A 565 -5.80 -24.36 -36.46
N GLY A 566 -4.71 -24.88 -37.05
CA GLY A 566 -3.37 -24.26 -36.91
C GLY A 566 -3.27 -22.78 -37.32
N ALA A 567 -4.19 -22.29 -38.16
CA ALA A 567 -4.25 -20.88 -38.59
C ALA A 567 -4.95 -19.93 -37.59
N GLY A 568 -5.71 -20.46 -36.63
CA GLY A 568 -6.49 -19.68 -35.64
C GLY A 568 -7.88 -20.25 -35.42
N ALA A 569 -8.84 -19.39 -35.09
CA ALA A 569 -10.23 -19.77 -34.82
C ALA A 569 -11.17 -18.70 -35.38
N ILE A 570 -12.19 -19.12 -36.14
CA ILE A 570 -13.23 -18.23 -36.65
C ILE A 570 -14.61 -18.74 -36.32
N VAL A 571 -15.54 -17.83 -36.05
CA VAL A 571 -16.96 -18.14 -35.89
C VAL A 571 -17.80 -17.54 -37.00
N ASN A 572 -18.92 -18.20 -37.31
CA ASN A 572 -19.80 -17.83 -38.41
C ASN A 572 -20.54 -16.52 -38.11
N ALA A 573 -20.15 -15.43 -38.77
CA ALA A 573 -20.76 -14.12 -38.60
C ALA A 573 -22.27 -14.09 -38.88
N ALA A 574 -22.80 -15.01 -39.69
CA ALA A 574 -24.23 -15.08 -40.00
C ALA A 574 -25.08 -15.64 -38.83
N LEU A 575 -24.47 -16.34 -37.87
CA LEU A 575 -25.15 -16.91 -36.70
C LEU A 575 -25.10 -15.99 -35.48
N TYR A 576 -23.99 -15.25 -35.31
CA TYR A 576 -23.72 -14.44 -34.11
C TYR A 576 -23.96 -12.94 -34.34
N THR A 577 -25.18 -12.58 -34.74
CA THR A 577 -25.56 -11.21 -35.14
C THR A 577 -26.08 -10.30 -34.01
N GLN A 578 -26.22 -10.83 -32.80
CA GLN A 578 -26.72 -10.07 -31.65
C GLN A 578 -25.70 -9.00 -31.21
N ALA A 579 -26.22 -7.84 -30.75
CA ALA A 579 -25.40 -6.70 -30.34
C ALA A 579 -24.87 -6.81 -28.89
N THR A 580 -25.55 -7.57 -28.03
CA THR A 580 -25.17 -7.79 -26.64
C THR A 580 -24.50 -9.14 -26.49
N ARG A 581 -23.32 -9.17 -25.86
CA ARG A 581 -22.49 -10.37 -25.63
C ARG A 581 -22.05 -10.41 -24.17
N PHE A 582 -21.92 -11.61 -23.62
CA PHE A 582 -21.38 -11.86 -22.29
C PHE A 582 -20.68 -13.21 -22.27
N PHE A 583 -19.68 -13.37 -21.39
CA PHE A 583 -19.01 -14.64 -21.18
C PHE A 583 -19.99 -15.66 -20.63
N GLY A 584 -20.11 -16.84 -21.26
CA GLY A 584 -21.16 -17.82 -20.91
C GLY A 584 -22.23 -17.98 -22.00
N ASP A 585 -22.24 -17.14 -23.04
CA ASP A 585 -23.19 -17.27 -24.14
C ASP A 585 -22.75 -18.29 -25.21
N GLY A 586 -23.61 -18.59 -26.18
CA GLY A 586 -23.28 -19.56 -27.25
C GLY A 586 -22.13 -19.14 -28.16
N PHE A 587 -21.77 -17.84 -28.22
CA PHE A 587 -20.55 -17.41 -28.90
C PHE A 587 -19.32 -17.88 -28.12
N SER A 588 -19.36 -17.71 -26.79
CA SER A 588 -18.29 -18.14 -25.88
C SER A 588 -18.05 -19.65 -25.98
N GLU A 589 -19.11 -20.47 -25.95
CA GLU A 589 -19.04 -21.93 -26.09
C GLU A 589 -18.31 -22.35 -27.38
N VAL A 590 -18.73 -21.80 -28.52
CA VAL A 590 -18.11 -22.13 -29.82
C VAL A 590 -16.69 -21.59 -29.90
N MET A 591 -16.42 -20.42 -29.34
CA MET A 591 -15.06 -19.87 -29.36
C MET A 591 -14.09 -20.69 -28.51
N PHE A 592 -14.50 -21.19 -27.33
CA PHE A 592 -13.71 -22.14 -26.54
C PHE A 592 -13.37 -23.39 -27.36
N HIS A 593 -14.37 -23.95 -28.06
CA HIS A 593 -14.22 -25.13 -28.91
C HIS A 593 -13.23 -24.91 -30.07
N GLU A 594 -13.42 -23.84 -30.84
CA GLU A 594 -12.57 -23.57 -32.00
C GLU A 594 -11.15 -23.14 -31.62
N ILE A 595 -10.98 -22.42 -30.49
CA ILE A 595 -9.66 -22.13 -29.95
C ILE A 595 -8.99 -23.43 -29.49
N GLY A 596 -9.71 -24.33 -28.80
CA GLY A 596 -9.21 -25.66 -28.43
C GLY A 596 -8.69 -26.45 -29.65
N HIS A 597 -9.44 -26.44 -30.75
CA HIS A 597 -8.99 -26.98 -32.03
C HIS A 597 -7.72 -26.31 -32.56
N SER A 598 -7.64 -24.99 -32.45
CA SER A 598 -6.45 -24.26 -32.88
C SER A 598 -5.21 -24.70 -32.10
N LEU A 599 -5.37 -25.07 -30.83
CA LEU A 599 -4.29 -25.40 -29.91
C LEU A 599 -3.91 -26.89 -29.88
N GLY A 600 -4.67 -27.75 -30.56
CA GLY A 600 -4.31 -29.15 -30.81
C GLY A 600 -5.32 -30.19 -30.30
N LEU A 601 -6.43 -29.76 -29.68
CA LEU A 601 -7.51 -30.68 -29.30
C LEU A 601 -8.33 -31.09 -30.54
N SER A 602 -8.74 -32.35 -30.62
CA SER A 602 -9.74 -32.81 -31.60
C SER A 602 -11.10 -33.03 -30.92
N HIS A 603 -12.15 -33.25 -31.73
CA HIS A 603 -13.49 -33.50 -31.20
C HIS A 603 -13.51 -34.69 -30.25
N ALA A 604 -14.35 -34.64 -29.22
CA ALA A 604 -14.57 -35.64 -28.17
C ALA A 604 -16.05 -36.00 -27.98
N TYR A 605 -16.74 -36.33 -29.08
CA TYR A 605 -18.21 -36.47 -29.11
C TYR A 605 -18.82 -37.53 -28.18
N ASP A 606 -18.02 -38.45 -27.67
CA ASP A 606 -18.44 -39.49 -26.72
C ASP A 606 -18.17 -39.14 -25.25
N LEU A 607 -17.60 -37.97 -24.98
CA LEU A 607 -17.32 -37.43 -23.65
C LEU A 607 -18.12 -36.15 -23.38
N ALA A 608 -18.36 -35.86 -22.11
CA ALA A 608 -18.83 -34.56 -21.67
C ALA A 608 -17.62 -33.60 -21.66
N ALA A 609 -17.47 -32.84 -22.73
CA ALA A 609 -16.33 -31.95 -22.98
C ALA A 609 -16.78 -30.81 -23.90
N ILE A 610 -16.09 -29.68 -23.89
CA ILE A 610 -16.33 -28.59 -24.84
C ILE A 610 -16.02 -29.05 -26.25
N MET A 611 -15.05 -29.96 -26.40
CA MET A 611 -14.74 -30.63 -27.66
C MET A 611 -15.79 -31.69 -28.06
N GLY A 612 -16.76 -31.98 -27.19
CA GLY A 612 -17.80 -32.99 -27.36
C GLY A 612 -19.02 -32.53 -28.16
N ALA A 613 -20.13 -33.26 -28.01
CA ALA A 613 -21.38 -32.87 -28.67
C ALA A 613 -21.93 -31.56 -28.06
N PRO A 614 -22.54 -30.67 -28.86
CA PRO A 614 -23.14 -29.44 -28.33
C PRO A 614 -24.12 -29.74 -27.17
N GLY A 615 -23.98 -29.02 -26.05
CA GLY A 615 -24.79 -29.24 -24.84
C GLY A 615 -24.49 -30.53 -24.06
N SER A 616 -23.32 -31.16 -24.27
CA SER A 616 -22.90 -32.36 -23.53
C SER A 616 -22.34 -32.09 -22.13
N LEU A 617 -22.00 -30.83 -21.83
CA LEU A 617 -21.51 -30.39 -20.51
C LEU A 617 -22.67 -30.01 -19.58
N PRO A 618 -22.74 -30.55 -18.35
CA PRO A 618 -23.65 -30.06 -17.32
C PRO A 618 -23.19 -28.70 -16.76
N ASP A 619 -24.12 -27.81 -16.46
CA ASP A 619 -23.94 -26.60 -15.62
C ASP A 619 -22.88 -25.58 -16.09
N ASP A 620 -22.71 -25.36 -17.41
CA ASP A 620 -21.88 -24.28 -18.00
C ASP A 620 -20.39 -24.25 -17.56
N VAL A 621 -19.81 -25.41 -17.21
CA VAL A 621 -18.37 -25.52 -16.82
C VAL A 621 -17.47 -25.59 -18.07
N TRP A 622 -16.74 -24.52 -18.36
CA TRP A 622 -15.84 -24.42 -19.52
C TRP A 622 -14.40 -24.00 -19.14
N PRO A 623 -13.36 -24.72 -19.62
CA PRO A 623 -13.42 -26.03 -20.26
C PRO A 623 -13.84 -27.13 -19.28
N GLY A 624 -14.37 -28.26 -19.77
CA GLY A 624 -14.77 -29.36 -18.90
C GLY A 624 -13.57 -30.21 -18.45
N ASP A 625 -13.75 -31.02 -17.40
CA ASP A 625 -12.68 -31.88 -16.83
C ASP A 625 -11.95 -32.72 -17.88
N ASN A 626 -12.67 -33.31 -18.84
CA ASN A 626 -12.08 -34.12 -19.90
C ASN A 626 -11.23 -33.29 -20.86
N ASP A 627 -11.61 -32.04 -21.13
CA ASP A 627 -10.81 -31.15 -21.95
C ASP A 627 -9.51 -30.79 -21.22
N ILE A 628 -9.59 -30.47 -19.92
CA ILE A 628 -8.42 -30.14 -19.09
C ILE A 628 -7.41 -31.30 -19.10
N VAL A 629 -7.86 -32.52 -18.79
CA VAL A 629 -7.00 -33.72 -18.75
C VAL A 629 -6.33 -33.96 -20.10
N HIS A 630 -7.09 -33.90 -21.19
CA HIS A 630 -6.56 -34.08 -22.54
C HIS A 630 -5.60 -32.95 -22.96
N PHE A 631 -5.85 -31.73 -22.52
CA PHE A 631 -5.04 -30.59 -22.90
C PHE A 631 -3.71 -30.58 -22.14
N GLN A 632 -3.75 -30.83 -20.83
CA GLN A 632 -2.56 -31.01 -20.00
C GLN A 632 -1.71 -32.21 -20.46
N ARG A 633 -2.31 -33.23 -21.07
CA ARG A 633 -1.55 -34.32 -21.69
C ARG A 633 -0.62 -33.88 -22.82
N ILE A 634 -1.07 -32.93 -23.64
CA ILE A 634 -0.31 -32.46 -24.82
C ILE A 634 0.56 -31.24 -24.50
N VAL A 635 0.12 -30.41 -23.56
CA VAL A 635 0.79 -29.16 -23.14
C VAL A 635 0.67 -29.01 -21.62
N PRO A 636 1.41 -29.84 -20.87
CA PRO A 636 1.34 -29.82 -19.41
C PRO A 636 1.92 -28.52 -18.83
N PRO A 637 1.37 -28.01 -17.72
CA PRO A 637 1.95 -26.92 -16.94
C PRO A 637 3.18 -27.45 -16.19
N ASN A 638 4.33 -27.40 -16.87
CA ASN A 638 5.57 -28.05 -16.46
C ASN A 638 6.61 -27.07 -15.91
N SER A 639 6.23 -25.84 -15.56
CA SER A 639 7.11 -25.00 -14.76
C SER A 639 7.21 -25.62 -13.36
N THR A 640 8.36 -26.21 -13.09
CA THR A 640 8.61 -27.08 -11.92
C THR A 640 9.73 -26.53 -11.05
N ASP A 641 10.28 -25.41 -11.46
CA ASP A 641 11.44 -24.81 -10.83
C ASP A 641 11.09 -24.11 -9.53
N ILE A 642 12.05 -24.16 -8.62
CA ILE A 642 11.98 -23.62 -7.28
C ILE A 642 13.33 -23.00 -7.01
N ASP A 643 13.35 -21.68 -6.96
CA ASP A 643 14.52 -20.96 -6.49
C ASP A 643 14.42 -20.72 -4.99
N LEU A 644 15.22 -21.41 -4.17
CA LEU A 644 15.23 -21.21 -2.73
C LEU A 644 16.44 -20.38 -2.28
N TYR A 645 16.17 -19.38 -1.44
CA TYR A 645 17.18 -18.50 -0.84
C TYR A 645 17.13 -18.61 0.68
N ARG A 646 18.28 -18.78 1.33
CA ARG A 646 18.41 -18.81 2.80
C ARG A 646 18.96 -17.48 3.29
N PHE A 647 18.37 -16.91 4.33
CA PHE A 647 18.91 -15.76 5.05
C PHE A 647 18.73 -15.93 6.56
N GLU A 648 19.49 -15.15 7.32
CA GLU A 648 19.45 -15.12 8.78
C GLU A 648 19.08 -13.73 9.25
N LEU A 649 18.17 -13.65 10.21
CA LEU A 649 17.83 -12.44 10.94
C LEU A 649 18.39 -12.58 12.35
N GLU A 650 19.16 -11.59 12.79
CA GLU A 650 19.69 -11.55 14.15
C GLU A 650 18.83 -10.74 15.11
N GLU A 651 17.87 -9.98 14.57
CA GLU A 651 16.99 -9.05 15.30
C GLU A 651 15.54 -9.29 14.89
N SER A 652 14.60 -8.88 15.74
CA SER A 652 13.18 -8.82 15.40
C SER A 652 12.94 -7.61 14.48
N GLY A 653 11.98 -7.70 13.57
CA GLY A 653 11.67 -6.58 12.67
C GLY A 653 10.71 -6.92 11.54
N ARG A 654 10.34 -5.88 10.78
CA ARG A 654 9.53 -5.99 9.58
C ARG A 654 10.35 -6.50 8.40
N PHE A 655 10.00 -7.68 7.90
CA PHE A 655 10.59 -8.25 6.69
C PHE A 655 9.67 -8.03 5.50
N SER A 656 10.24 -7.58 4.37
CA SER A 656 9.55 -7.51 3.08
C SER A 656 10.34 -8.26 2.01
N ALA A 657 9.62 -9.08 1.24
CA ALA A 657 10.14 -9.73 0.04
C ALA A 657 9.22 -9.43 -1.14
N GLU A 658 9.76 -8.90 -2.22
CA GLU A 658 9.03 -8.59 -3.44
C GLU A 658 9.74 -9.16 -4.66
N THR A 659 8.98 -9.76 -5.57
CA THR A 659 9.50 -10.14 -6.89
C THR A 659 9.17 -9.08 -7.91
N ILE A 660 10.11 -8.81 -8.82
CA ILE A 660 9.91 -7.96 -9.99
C ILE A 660 10.14 -8.82 -11.24
N ALA A 661 9.07 -9.17 -11.93
CA ALA A 661 9.08 -9.91 -13.18
C ALA A 661 8.44 -9.07 -14.30
N GLU A 662 7.18 -8.65 -14.14
CA GLU A 662 6.49 -7.87 -15.18
C GLU A 662 7.00 -6.43 -15.28
N ARG A 663 7.47 -5.85 -14.17
CA ARG A 663 8.02 -4.47 -14.13
C ARG A 663 9.51 -4.39 -14.47
N LEU A 664 10.13 -5.50 -14.88
CA LEU A 664 11.51 -5.44 -15.39
C LEU A 664 11.59 -4.53 -16.62
N ALA A 665 12.76 -3.92 -16.84
CA ALA A 665 13.01 -3.08 -18.02
C ALA A 665 12.74 -3.82 -19.34
N THR A 666 12.94 -5.15 -19.35
CA THR A 666 12.32 -6.06 -20.32
C THR A 666 11.34 -6.94 -19.55
N PRO A 667 10.03 -6.70 -19.63
CA PRO A 667 9.03 -7.46 -18.88
C PRO A 667 9.16 -8.96 -19.09
N SER A 668 9.19 -9.70 -17.98
CA SER A 668 9.10 -11.15 -17.95
C SER A 668 7.64 -11.59 -18.00
N GLN A 669 7.39 -12.82 -18.47
CA GLN A 669 6.06 -13.45 -18.46
C GLN A 669 5.85 -14.34 -17.23
N LEU A 670 6.82 -14.35 -16.32
CA LEU A 670 6.71 -15.11 -15.09
C LEU A 670 5.65 -14.48 -14.19
N ASN A 671 4.65 -15.28 -13.85
CA ASN A 671 3.76 -14.98 -12.74
C ASN A 671 4.33 -15.68 -11.52
N THR A 672 4.79 -14.89 -10.57
CA THR A 672 5.61 -15.36 -9.45
C THR A 672 4.76 -15.89 -8.31
N VAL A 673 5.34 -16.74 -7.48
CA VAL A 673 4.82 -17.13 -6.17
C VAL A 673 5.97 -17.06 -5.17
N LEU A 674 5.70 -16.44 -4.02
CA LEU A 674 6.59 -16.42 -2.87
C LEU A 674 6.09 -17.39 -1.78
N ASN A 675 6.99 -18.22 -1.28
CA ASN A 675 6.78 -19.05 -0.09
C ASN A 675 7.86 -18.74 0.96
N LEU A 676 7.48 -18.26 2.13
CA LEU A 676 8.40 -17.96 3.23
C LEU A 676 8.33 -19.06 4.29
N TYR A 677 9.49 -19.67 4.58
CA TYR A 677 9.66 -20.71 5.58
C TYR A 677 10.55 -20.24 6.73
N ARG A 678 10.27 -20.74 7.93
CA ARG A 678 11.09 -20.56 9.14
C ARG A 678 11.70 -21.90 9.56
N GLU A 679 12.98 -21.90 9.91
CA GLU A 679 13.62 -23.04 10.57
C GLU A 679 13.32 -23.05 12.08
N LEU A 680 12.83 -24.18 12.59
CA LEU A 680 12.52 -24.40 13.99
C LEU A 680 13.76 -24.91 14.75
N PRO A 681 13.80 -24.80 16.09
CA PRO A 681 14.95 -25.24 16.90
C PRO A 681 15.33 -26.73 16.78
N ASP A 682 14.44 -27.59 16.28
CA ASP A 682 14.70 -29.00 16.03
C ASP A 682 15.25 -29.29 14.62
N GLY A 683 15.45 -28.24 13.80
CA GLY A 683 15.94 -28.27 12.42
C GLY A 683 14.86 -28.60 11.39
N SER A 684 13.58 -28.69 11.79
CA SER A 684 12.46 -28.77 10.85
C SER A 684 12.04 -27.38 10.35
N HIS A 685 11.31 -27.33 9.24
CA HIS A 685 10.88 -26.07 8.61
C HIS A 685 9.36 -25.96 8.58
N GLU A 686 8.86 -24.75 8.79
CA GLU A 686 7.43 -24.41 8.76
C GLU A 686 7.19 -23.30 7.74
N LEU A 687 6.18 -23.45 6.87
CA LEU A 687 5.71 -22.38 5.99
C LEU A 687 4.92 -21.37 6.82
N ILE A 688 5.37 -20.11 6.85
CA ILE A 688 4.78 -19.05 7.67
C ILE A 688 4.01 -18.01 6.84
N SER A 689 4.35 -17.82 5.56
CA SER A 689 3.62 -16.92 4.67
C SER A 689 3.75 -17.34 3.21
N ARG A 690 2.74 -17.01 2.40
CA ARG A 690 2.70 -17.24 0.96
C ARG A 690 1.94 -16.11 0.28
N ASN A 691 2.45 -15.62 -0.84
CA ASN A 691 1.69 -14.75 -1.72
C ASN A 691 2.02 -15.02 -3.19
N ASP A 692 1.03 -14.93 -4.07
CA ASP A 692 1.15 -15.10 -5.52
C ASP A 692 0.70 -13.87 -6.32
N ARG A 693 0.25 -12.78 -5.65
CA ARG A 693 -0.15 -11.52 -6.29
C ARG A 693 0.00 -10.30 -5.38
N TYR A 694 0.53 -9.21 -5.94
CA TYR A 694 0.55 -7.89 -5.31
C TYR A 694 0.31 -6.79 -6.35
N PHE A 695 1.28 -6.57 -7.23
CA PHE A 695 1.16 -5.70 -8.40
C PHE A 695 1.08 -6.61 -9.61
N GLY A 696 -0.09 -6.67 -10.27
CA GLY A 696 -0.35 -7.58 -11.40
C GLY A 696 0.06 -9.04 -11.11
N THR A 697 1.20 -9.47 -11.66
CA THR A 697 1.74 -10.85 -11.58
C THR A 697 3.00 -10.98 -10.71
N ASP A 698 3.45 -9.86 -10.15
CA ASP A 698 4.52 -9.78 -9.15
C ASP A 698 3.97 -10.09 -7.75
N SER A 699 4.70 -10.89 -6.97
CA SER A 699 4.36 -11.27 -5.58
C SER A 699 5.08 -10.41 -4.54
N ARG A 700 4.43 -10.21 -3.38
CA ARG A 700 5.01 -9.53 -2.21
C ARG A 700 4.61 -10.18 -0.89
N ILE A 701 5.54 -10.40 0.03
CA ILE A 701 5.27 -10.79 1.42
C ILE A 701 5.78 -9.67 2.32
N GLU A 702 4.98 -9.25 3.30
CA GLU A 702 5.37 -8.31 4.34
C GLU A 702 4.89 -8.84 5.69
N ILE A 703 5.79 -9.05 6.64
CA ILE A 703 5.50 -9.69 7.93
C ILE A 703 6.58 -9.40 8.97
N ASP A 704 6.20 -9.31 10.24
CA ASP A 704 7.16 -9.21 11.36
C ASP A 704 7.78 -10.57 11.65
N LEU A 705 9.11 -10.61 11.72
CA LEU A 705 9.88 -11.82 11.95
C LEU A 705 10.76 -11.66 13.18
N GLU A 706 10.89 -12.74 13.94
CA GLU A 706 11.82 -12.85 15.07
C GLU A 706 13.22 -13.30 14.59
N PRO A 707 14.27 -13.14 15.41
CA PRO A 707 15.59 -13.67 15.10
C PRO A 707 15.54 -15.16 14.76
N GLY A 708 16.18 -15.55 13.66
CA GLY A 708 16.16 -16.92 13.19
C GLY A 708 16.64 -17.10 11.76
N VAL A 709 16.58 -18.35 11.30
CA VAL A 709 16.95 -18.74 9.94
C VAL A 709 15.67 -18.91 9.11
N TYR A 710 15.65 -18.25 7.96
CA TYR A 710 14.50 -18.21 7.07
C TYR A 710 14.89 -18.61 5.66
N PHE A 711 13.88 -19.06 4.91
CA PHE A 711 14.01 -19.42 3.51
C PHE A 711 12.88 -18.80 2.71
N ILE A 712 13.20 -18.12 1.63
CA ILE A 712 12.21 -17.59 0.68
C ILE A 712 12.34 -18.34 -0.64
N GLY A 713 11.24 -18.93 -1.08
CA GLY A 713 11.15 -19.67 -2.33
C GLY A 713 10.42 -18.84 -3.39
N VAL A 714 11.02 -18.75 -4.58
CA VAL A 714 10.41 -18.15 -5.77
C VAL A 714 10.07 -19.27 -6.76
N SER A 715 8.82 -19.30 -7.21
CA SER A 715 8.36 -20.25 -8.22
C SER A 715 7.30 -19.61 -9.12
N SER A 716 6.74 -20.39 -10.05
CA SER A 716 5.63 -19.96 -10.92
C SER A 716 4.26 -20.17 -10.26
N THR A 717 3.28 -19.33 -10.60
CA THR A 717 1.85 -19.57 -10.28
C THR A 717 1.43 -20.99 -10.66
N GLY A 718 0.80 -21.69 -9.73
CA GLY A 718 0.46 -23.11 -9.86
C GLY A 718 1.51 -24.06 -9.27
N ASN A 719 2.78 -23.63 -9.15
CA ASN A 719 3.84 -24.35 -8.45
C ASN A 719 4.01 -23.83 -7.01
N SER A 720 2.96 -23.93 -6.19
CA SER A 720 2.96 -23.42 -4.81
C SER A 720 3.16 -24.50 -3.74
N ASP A 721 2.84 -25.76 -4.05
CA ASP A 721 2.72 -26.87 -3.07
C ASP A 721 3.89 -27.87 -3.12
N TYR A 722 5.07 -27.40 -3.54
CA TYR A 722 6.29 -28.21 -3.56
C TYR A 722 6.82 -28.54 -2.15
N ASP A 723 7.64 -29.58 -2.06
CA ASP A 723 8.33 -29.99 -0.83
C ASP A 723 9.83 -29.64 -0.92
N PRO A 724 10.31 -28.59 -0.22
CA PRO A 724 11.71 -28.17 -0.27
C PRO A 724 12.70 -29.14 0.43
N ASN A 725 12.24 -30.29 0.92
CA ASN A 725 13.11 -31.39 1.34
C ASN A 725 13.49 -32.33 0.19
N VAL A 726 12.79 -32.23 -0.94
CA VAL A 726 12.96 -33.07 -2.12
C VAL A 726 13.39 -32.19 -3.29
N PRO A 727 14.59 -32.41 -3.87
CA PRO A 727 15.04 -31.66 -5.03
C PRO A 727 14.03 -31.70 -6.17
N ASP A 728 13.76 -30.54 -6.75
CA ASP A 728 12.91 -30.33 -7.93
C ASP A 728 11.52 -30.98 -7.79
N SER A 729 10.94 -30.87 -6.59
CA SER A 729 9.61 -31.39 -6.28
C SER A 729 8.46 -30.53 -6.82
N GLY A 730 8.78 -29.44 -7.52
CA GLY A 730 7.81 -28.52 -8.07
C GLY A 730 6.97 -29.13 -9.17
N TYR A 731 5.74 -28.62 -9.31
CA TYR A 731 4.76 -29.14 -10.23
C TYR A 731 3.61 -28.14 -10.47
N GLY A 732 3.03 -28.16 -11.66
CA GLY A 732 1.80 -27.43 -11.95
C GLY A 732 1.97 -25.96 -12.29
N GLY A 733 3.20 -25.44 -12.36
CA GLY A 733 3.46 -24.06 -12.75
C GLY A 733 3.18 -23.80 -14.22
N THR A 734 2.57 -22.65 -14.53
CA THR A 734 2.10 -22.31 -15.89
C THR A 734 2.97 -21.30 -16.61
N THR A 735 3.89 -20.63 -15.91
CA THR A 735 4.76 -19.57 -16.45
C THR A 735 6.23 -19.80 -16.11
N ASP A 736 7.14 -19.24 -16.89
CA ASP A 736 8.58 -19.26 -16.63
C ASP A 736 9.19 -17.92 -17.05
N GLY A 737 10.40 -17.62 -16.59
CA GLY A 737 11.06 -16.36 -16.92
C GLY A 737 11.96 -15.80 -15.83
N ALA A 738 12.62 -14.70 -16.16
CA ALA A 738 13.51 -13.99 -15.26
C ALA A 738 12.72 -13.20 -14.20
N TYR A 739 13.33 -12.98 -13.05
CA TYR A 739 12.82 -12.10 -12.01
C TYR A 739 13.98 -11.45 -11.23
N GLN A 740 13.67 -10.37 -10.53
CA GLN A 740 14.47 -9.88 -9.41
C GLN A 740 13.72 -10.16 -8.12
N LEU A 741 14.40 -10.67 -7.09
CA LEU A 741 13.90 -10.79 -5.73
C LEU A 741 14.53 -9.67 -4.89
N GLN A 742 13.70 -8.76 -4.41
CA GLN A 742 14.09 -7.69 -3.51
C GLN A 742 13.72 -8.09 -2.09
N LEU A 743 14.71 -8.08 -1.21
CA LEU A 743 14.56 -8.34 0.22
C LEU A 743 14.92 -7.06 0.98
N SER A 744 14.05 -6.64 1.88
CA SER A 744 14.31 -5.57 2.83
C SER A 744 13.95 -6.02 4.24
N PHE A 745 14.66 -5.48 5.22
CA PHE A 745 14.44 -5.77 6.62
C PHE A 745 14.64 -4.49 7.42
N GLU A 746 13.60 -4.10 8.16
CA GLU A 746 13.61 -2.98 9.09
C GLU A 746 13.53 -3.56 10.50
N ALA A 747 14.65 -3.52 11.23
CA ALA A 747 14.71 -4.05 12.58
C ALA A 747 13.90 -3.18 13.56
N ASP A 748 13.31 -3.79 14.59
CA ASP A 748 12.62 -3.12 15.69
C ASP A 748 13.64 -2.45 16.63
N ARG A 749 14.34 -1.46 16.10
CA ARG A 749 15.40 -0.71 16.76
C ARG A 749 14.91 0.65 17.21
N GLY A 750 15.66 1.21 18.16
CA GLY A 750 15.31 2.47 18.78
C GLY A 750 14.34 2.30 19.95
N GLY A 751 14.06 3.41 20.64
CA GLY A 751 12.84 3.49 21.43
C GLY A 751 11.65 3.71 20.50
N SER A 752 10.45 3.48 21.03
CA SER A 752 9.21 4.05 20.48
C SER A 752 8.66 5.12 21.41
N LEU A 753 8.03 6.14 20.82
CA LEU A 753 7.20 7.09 21.55
C LEU A 753 5.99 6.31 22.08
N ARG A 754 5.81 6.31 23.40
CA ARG A 754 4.73 5.58 24.05
C ARG A 754 3.67 6.50 24.60
N ASP A 755 2.48 5.96 24.76
CA ASP A 755 1.46 6.55 25.61
C ASP A 755 1.80 6.43 27.11
N ALA A 756 0.96 7.02 27.96
CA ALA A 756 1.13 7.01 29.41
C ALA A 756 0.98 5.60 30.03
N ASP A 757 0.36 4.66 29.31
CA ASP A 757 0.18 3.26 29.71
C ASP A 757 1.38 2.38 29.31
N GLY A 758 2.24 2.89 28.42
CA GLY A 758 3.48 2.26 27.96
C GLY A 758 3.35 1.53 26.63
N THR A 759 2.23 1.67 25.93
CA THR A 759 1.99 1.14 24.59
C THR A 759 2.66 2.05 23.56
N ALA A 760 3.34 1.48 22.57
CA ALA A 760 3.92 2.24 21.48
C ALA A 760 2.82 2.97 20.69
N MET A 761 3.12 4.17 20.19
CA MET A 761 2.26 4.89 19.27
C MET A 761 1.95 4.02 18.04
N ASP A 762 0.73 4.07 17.51
CA ASP A 762 0.36 3.54 16.19
C ASP A 762 0.74 4.61 15.14
N GLY A 763 1.96 4.48 14.61
CA GLY A 763 2.58 5.47 13.73
C GLY A 763 2.01 5.46 12.32
N ASP A 764 1.76 4.28 11.75
CA ASP A 764 1.29 4.13 10.36
C ASP A 764 -0.24 4.08 10.24
N SER A 765 -0.95 4.17 11.37
CA SER A 765 -2.40 4.17 11.45
C SER A 765 -3.07 2.89 10.96
N ASP A 766 -2.36 1.76 11.02
CA ASP A 766 -2.90 0.45 10.62
C ASP A 766 -3.82 -0.19 11.67
N GLY A 767 -3.85 0.38 12.89
CA GLY A 767 -4.65 -0.04 14.02
C GLY A 767 -3.92 -0.95 15.02
N ALA A 768 -2.62 -1.16 14.84
CA ALA A 768 -1.71 -1.81 15.78
C ALA A 768 -0.65 -0.81 16.31
N PRO A 769 -0.20 -0.94 17.57
CA PRO A 769 0.94 -0.20 18.08
C PRO A 769 2.21 -0.44 17.26
N ASP A 770 3.11 0.56 17.30
CA ASP A 770 4.37 0.67 16.56
C ASP A 770 4.23 1.37 15.19
N GLY A 771 5.34 1.47 14.45
CA GLY A 771 5.40 2.19 13.18
C GLY A 771 5.84 3.65 13.34
N VAL A 772 5.88 4.38 12.22
CA VAL A 772 6.31 5.78 12.16
C VAL A 772 5.24 6.60 11.48
N TYR A 773 4.80 7.67 12.12
CA TYR A 773 3.93 8.64 11.50
C TYR A 773 4.73 9.59 10.62
N GLN A 774 4.36 9.67 9.34
CA GLN A 774 5.03 10.51 8.36
C GLN A 774 4.09 11.63 7.87
N PHE A 775 4.54 12.87 7.96
CA PHE A 775 3.80 14.04 7.49
C PHE A 775 4.66 14.91 6.59
N TRP A 776 4.20 15.15 5.36
CA TRP A 776 4.92 15.99 4.41
C TRP A 776 4.38 17.42 4.39
N PHE A 777 5.27 18.39 4.28
CA PHE A 777 4.91 19.79 4.06
C PHE A 777 6.01 20.53 3.32
N GLN A 778 5.68 21.69 2.76
CA GLN A 778 6.69 22.61 2.25
C GLN A 778 6.94 23.73 3.26
N SER A 779 8.21 24.01 3.55
CA SER A 779 8.61 25.24 4.25
C SER A 779 9.02 26.28 3.21
N SER A 780 8.70 27.55 3.47
CA SER A 780 9.13 28.67 2.64
C SER A 780 9.43 29.87 3.51
N ASP A 781 10.30 30.76 3.03
CA ASP A 781 10.53 32.04 3.70
C ASP A 781 9.22 32.86 3.77
N GLU A 782 9.05 33.67 4.82
CA GLU A 782 7.89 34.59 4.93
C GLU A 782 7.78 35.54 3.73
N SER A 783 8.90 35.85 3.07
CA SER A 783 8.97 36.75 1.92
C SER A 783 8.42 36.15 0.62
N THR A 784 8.34 34.81 0.54
CA THR A 784 7.84 34.05 -0.61
C THR A 784 6.45 33.48 -0.34
N THR A 785 6.03 33.33 0.92
CA THR A 785 4.67 32.91 1.28
C THR A 785 3.63 34.01 1.02
N ILE A 786 2.48 33.64 0.45
CA ILE A 786 1.32 34.52 0.29
C ILE A 786 0.33 34.23 1.43
N TYR A 787 0.08 35.21 2.29
CA TYR A 787 -0.87 35.10 3.39
C TYR A 787 -2.25 35.65 3.00
N VAL A 788 -3.29 34.95 3.43
CA VAL A 788 -4.68 35.36 3.27
C VAL A 788 -5.36 35.45 4.62
N ASP A 789 -5.97 36.60 4.88
CA ASP A 789 -6.73 36.88 6.09
C ASP A 789 -7.89 37.81 5.74
N ARG A 790 -9.11 37.29 5.92
CA ARG A 790 -10.35 38.05 5.68
C ARG A 790 -10.43 39.36 6.45
N THR A 791 -9.80 39.45 7.62
CA THR A 791 -9.92 40.60 8.52
C THR A 791 -9.13 41.83 8.06
N ASN A 792 -8.19 41.68 7.12
CA ASN A 792 -7.39 42.81 6.65
C ASN A 792 -8.25 43.90 5.98
N ASP A 793 -9.27 43.49 5.21
CA ASP A 793 -10.35 44.39 4.78
C ASP A 793 -11.69 43.63 4.72
N PRO A 794 -12.52 43.68 5.77
CA PRO A 794 -13.81 43.01 5.74
C PRO A 794 -14.81 43.69 4.79
N LEU A 795 -14.57 44.94 4.36
CA LEU A 795 -15.51 45.73 3.55
C LEU A 795 -15.27 45.54 2.04
N LEU A 796 -16.36 45.50 1.27
CA LEU A 796 -16.32 45.37 -0.19
C LEU A 796 -15.86 46.69 -0.84
N GLY A 797 -14.54 46.91 -1.00
CA GLY A 797 -14.04 47.96 -1.89
C GLY A 797 -12.64 48.53 -1.69
N GLY A 798 -11.84 48.10 -0.71
CA GLY A 798 -10.46 48.57 -0.55
C GLY A 798 -9.47 47.99 -1.56
N THR A 799 -8.28 48.59 -1.63
CA THR A 799 -7.11 47.94 -2.23
C THR A 799 -6.80 46.72 -1.38
N GLY A 800 -7.04 45.52 -1.90
CA GLY A 800 -6.65 44.28 -1.22
C GLY A 800 -5.19 44.35 -0.77
N GLY A 801 -4.85 43.64 0.31
CA GLY A 801 -3.50 43.66 0.88
C GLY A 801 -2.41 43.25 -0.13
N THR A 802 -1.16 43.16 0.32
CA THR A 802 -0.03 42.79 -0.55
C THR A 802 0.28 41.30 -0.52
N GLY A 803 -0.44 40.52 0.29
CA GLY A 803 -0.16 39.10 0.53
C GLY A 803 1.00 38.85 1.51
N ALA A 804 1.60 39.89 2.08
CA ALA A 804 2.63 39.75 3.10
C ALA A 804 2.01 39.48 4.47
N LEU A 805 2.74 38.85 5.41
CA LEU A 805 2.22 38.50 6.74
C LEU A 805 1.61 39.72 7.50
N ASN A 806 2.22 40.90 7.35
CA ASN A 806 1.75 42.14 7.97
C ASN A 806 0.68 42.91 7.17
N ASN A 807 0.37 42.45 5.96
CA ASN A 807 -0.65 43.02 5.08
C ASN A 807 -1.19 41.93 4.13
N PRO A 808 -1.88 40.91 4.68
CA PRO A 808 -2.32 39.74 3.92
C PRO A 808 -3.42 40.07 2.92
N TYR A 809 -3.63 39.24 1.90
CA TYR A 809 -4.79 39.42 1.01
C TYR A 809 -6.09 39.13 1.77
N ASP A 810 -7.17 39.84 1.41
CA ASP A 810 -8.51 39.65 1.99
C ASP A 810 -9.42 38.75 1.11
N ARG A 811 -8.91 38.28 -0.04
CA ARG A 811 -9.63 37.45 -1.02
C ARG A 811 -8.76 36.30 -1.52
N LEU A 812 -9.34 35.11 -1.57
CA LEU A 812 -8.63 33.92 -2.08
C LEU A 812 -8.36 34.03 -3.58
N SER A 813 -9.31 34.53 -4.38
CA SER A 813 -9.12 34.71 -5.82
C SER A 813 -7.92 35.59 -6.15
N THR A 814 -7.67 36.65 -5.37
CA THR A 814 -6.50 37.51 -5.56
C THR A 814 -5.20 36.81 -5.15
N ALA A 815 -5.22 36.06 -4.06
CA ALA A 815 -4.06 35.28 -3.61
C ALA A 815 -3.67 34.17 -4.60
N LEU A 816 -4.66 33.41 -5.10
CA LEU A 816 -4.44 32.37 -6.09
C LEU A 816 -3.96 32.95 -7.42
N GLU A 817 -4.49 34.10 -7.86
CA GLU A 817 -4.00 34.76 -9.08
C GLU A 817 -2.56 35.26 -8.90
N ALA A 818 -2.21 35.83 -7.74
CA ALA A 818 -0.85 36.24 -7.44
C ALA A 818 0.12 35.05 -7.44
N ALA A 819 -0.31 33.90 -6.89
CA ALA A 819 0.47 32.66 -6.89
C ALA A 819 0.62 32.04 -8.29
N ARG A 820 -0.44 32.13 -9.12
CA ARG A 820 -0.47 31.63 -10.51
C ARG A 820 0.46 32.40 -11.44
N THR A 821 0.65 33.69 -11.18
CA THR A 821 1.33 34.63 -12.09
C THR A 821 2.73 34.99 -11.65
N ARG A 822 3.38 34.14 -10.84
CA ARG A 822 4.75 34.37 -10.37
C ARG A 822 5.65 33.15 -10.58
N ILE A 823 6.93 33.42 -10.78
CA ILE A 823 8.00 32.41 -10.75
C ILE A 823 8.78 32.62 -9.45
N VAL A 824 8.88 31.58 -8.63
CA VAL A 824 9.73 31.58 -7.43
C VAL A 824 11.03 30.87 -7.80
N VAL A 825 12.15 31.58 -7.76
CA VAL A 825 13.47 30.99 -8.05
C VAL A 825 13.99 30.33 -6.78
N PRO A 826 14.28 29.01 -6.75
CA PRO A 826 14.70 28.32 -5.53
C PRO A 826 16.07 28.79 -5.05
N ASN A 827 16.32 28.74 -3.73
CA ASN A 827 17.61 29.15 -3.14
C ASN A 827 18.82 28.38 -3.73
N GLY A 828 18.65 27.11 -4.08
CA GLY A 828 19.65 26.24 -4.69
C GLY A 828 19.69 26.25 -6.22
N ALA A 829 19.08 27.24 -6.90
CA ALA A 829 18.90 27.26 -8.36
C ALA A 829 20.18 26.96 -9.19
N ALA A 830 21.36 27.29 -8.65
CA ALA A 830 22.63 27.08 -9.33
C ALA A 830 23.01 25.60 -9.54
N SER A 831 22.51 24.70 -8.68
CA SER A 831 22.74 23.25 -8.75
C SER A 831 21.53 22.48 -9.23
N SER A 832 20.33 23.08 -9.23
CA SER A 832 19.08 22.40 -9.57
C SER A 832 18.47 22.79 -10.92
N ILE A 833 18.80 23.96 -11.49
CA ILE A 833 18.38 24.35 -12.84
C ILE A 833 19.47 24.00 -13.86
N ASN A 834 19.13 23.18 -14.84
CA ASN A 834 20.04 22.67 -15.86
C ASN A 834 20.02 23.51 -17.15
N LEU A 835 21.10 23.40 -17.93
CA LEU A 835 21.13 23.97 -19.28
C LEU A 835 20.15 23.23 -20.18
N GLY A 836 19.25 23.96 -20.83
CA GLY A 836 18.17 23.38 -21.64
C GLY A 836 16.84 23.26 -20.90
N ASP A 837 16.78 23.52 -19.59
CA ASP A 837 15.51 23.63 -18.86
C ASP A 837 14.67 24.78 -19.41
N GLU A 838 13.35 24.66 -19.35
CA GLU A 838 12.43 25.60 -20.00
C GLU A 838 11.26 26.04 -19.10
N PHE A 839 10.73 27.23 -19.40
CA PHE A 839 9.42 27.68 -18.94
C PHE A 839 8.71 28.43 -20.07
N THR A 840 7.38 28.39 -20.08
CA THR A 840 6.56 28.98 -21.15
C THR A 840 5.61 30.02 -20.59
N ILE A 841 5.49 31.16 -21.29
CA ILE A 841 4.55 32.23 -20.95
C ILE A 841 3.65 32.49 -22.16
N ASP A 842 2.34 32.57 -21.92
CA ASP A 842 1.31 32.96 -22.89
C ASP A 842 0.60 34.22 -22.41
N ASP A 843 0.51 35.24 -23.28
CA ASP A 843 -0.21 36.49 -23.03
C ASP A 843 -1.62 36.52 -23.67
N GLY A 844 -2.11 35.37 -24.13
CA GLY A 844 -3.40 35.19 -24.79
C GLY A 844 -3.35 35.47 -26.30
N VAL A 845 -2.21 35.96 -26.80
CA VAL A 845 -1.99 36.27 -28.22
C VAL A 845 -0.70 35.60 -28.73
N THR A 846 0.35 35.65 -27.92
CA THR A 846 1.69 35.16 -28.22
C THR A 846 2.15 34.26 -27.08
N GLN A 847 2.63 33.08 -27.44
CA GLN A 847 3.29 32.16 -26.53
C GLN A 847 4.79 32.17 -26.80
N VAL A 848 5.59 32.28 -25.74
CA VAL A 848 7.06 32.24 -25.81
C VAL A 848 7.58 31.24 -24.78
N THR A 849 8.40 30.30 -25.25
CA THR A 849 9.20 29.40 -24.41
C THR A 849 10.60 29.99 -24.22
N PHE A 850 11.02 30.07 -22.97
CA PHE A 850 12.33 30.53 -22.55
C PHE A 850 13.16 29.32 -22.13
N THR A 851 14.37 29.20 -22.65
CA THR A 851 15.29 28.09 -22.38
C THR A 851 16.53 28.60 -21.66
N PHE A 852 16.89 28.02 -20.53
CA PHE A 852 18.12 28.37 -19.81
C PHE A 852 19.37 27.96 -20.62
N GLY A 853 20.32 28.88 -20.81
CA GLY A 853 21.63 28.58 -21.42
C GLY A 853 21.78 28.80 -22.93
N ASN A 854 20.76 29.28 -23.64
CA ASN A 854 20.87 29.69 -25.06
C ASN A 854 20.77 31.21 -25.20
N ALA A 855 21.28 31.82 -26.27
CA ALA A 855 21.41 33.29 -26.42
C ALA A 855 20.10 34.12 -26.33
N THR A 856 18.93 33.46 -26.19
CA THR A 856 17.62 34.04 -25.89
C THR A 856 17.40 34.27 -24.37
N ALA A 857 18.18 33.59 -23.52
CA ALA A 857 18.38 33.86 -22.10
C ALA A 857 19.89 33.92 -21.87
N GLY A 858 20.47 35.11 -21.96
CA GLY A 858 21.91 35.34 -21.86
C GLY A 858 22.44 35.11 -20.44
N THR A 859 22.46 33.87 -19.97
CA THR A 859 22.86 33.52 -18.60
C THR A 859 24.15 32.72 -18.65
N THR A 860 25.21 33.26 -18.07
CA THR A 860 26.10 32.37 -17.30
C THR A 860 25.27 32.12 -16.04
N ILE A 861 24.80 30.89 -15.76
CA ILE A 861 23.96 30.61 -14.58
C ILE A 861 24.64 31.24 -13.35
N ASP A 862 24.10 32.37 -12.89
CA ASP A 862 24.64 33.09 -11.75
C ASP A 862 24.24 32.32 -10.49
N ARG A 863 25.16 32.24 -9.53
CA ARG A 863 25.04 31.37 -8.35
C ARG A 863 24.13 31.94 -7.25
N ASN A 864 23.38 33.01 -7.53
CA ASN A 864 22.47 33.64 -6.59
C ASN A 864 21.05 33.73 -7.17
N ALA A 865 20.06 33.20 -6.45
CA ALA A 865 18.66 33.15 -6.87
C ALA A 865 18.06 34.52 -7.21
N ALA A 866 18.40 35.59 -6.47
CA ALA A 866 17.89 36.93 -6.74
C ALA A 866 18.48 37.52 -8.04
N ASN A 867 19.74 37.21 -8.36
CA ASN A 867 20.35 37.61 -9.62
C ASN A 867 19.69 36.88 -10.80
N LEU A 868 19.42 35.58 -10.66
CA LEU A 868 18.71 34.80 -11.66
C LEU A 868 17.28 35.34 -11.87
N ALA A 869 16.55 35.67 -10.80
CA ALA A 869 15.24 36.30 -10.90
C ALA A 869 15.30 37.64 -11.69
N ALA A 870 16.29 38.49 -11.41
CA ALA A 870 16.51 39.73 -12.15
C ALA A 870 16.82 39.49 -13.64
N GLU A 871 17.51 38.39 -13.97
CA GLU A 871 17.76 38.02 -15.35
C GLU A 871 16.51 37.52 -16.06
N ILE A 872 15.75 36.61 -15.43
CA ILE A 872 14.45 36.14 -15.94
C ILE A 872 13.56 37.34 -16.26
N GLN A 873 13.48 38.31 -15.34
CA GLN A 873 12.75 39.55 -15.55
C GLN A 873 13.23 40.33 -16.78
N SER A 874 14.54 40.51 -16.94
CA SER A 874 15.12 41.25 -18.06
C SER A 874 14.80 40.59 -19.40
N VAL A 875 14.82 39.26 -19.46
CA VAL A 875 14.56 38.49 -20.67
C VAL A 875 13.07 38.52 -21.03
N ILE A 876 12.18 38.34 -20.05
CA ILE A 876 10.73 38.44 -20.27
C ILE A 876 10.36 39.84 -20.79
N ASN A 877 10.86 40.90 -20.15
CA ASN A 877 10.58 42.28 -20.54
C ASN A 877 11.19 42.69 -21.89
N ALA A 878 12.17 41.93 -22.40
CA ALA A 878 12.77 42.14 -23.72
C ALA A 878 12.11 41.29 -24.82
N SER A 879 11.15 40.43 -24.47
CA SER A 879 10.49 39.51 -25.39
C SER A 879 9.40 40.20 -26.24
N ALA A 880 8.72 39.41 -27.09
CA ALA A 880 7.59 39.87 -27.89
C ALA A 880 6.25 39.88 -27.12
N LEU A 881 6.25 39.43 -25.87
CA LEU A 881 5.04 39.36 -25.03
C LEU A 881 4.59 40.77 -24.59
N SER A 882 3.30 40.93 -24.38
CA SER A 882 2.71 42.10 -23.70
C SER A 882 2.78 42.03 -22.16
N VAL A 883 3.34 40.93 -21.65
CA VAL A 883 3.59 40.68 -20.22
C VAL A 883 4.60 41.68 -19.67
N THR A 884 4.36 42.13 -18.43
CA THR A 884 5.35 42.89 -17.65
C THR A 884 5.83 42.04 -16.48
N ALA A 885 7.15 41.85 -16.37
CA ALA A 885 7.80 41.19 -15.25
C ALA A 885 8.42 42.19 -14.28
N THR A 886 8.20 41.99 -12.99
CA THR A 886 8.82 42.73 -11.88
C THR A 886 9.45 41.76 -10.88
N VAL A 887 10.49 42.18 -10.17
CA VAL A 887 11.21 41.31 -9.22
C VAL A 887 11.15 41.90 -7.82
N SER A 888 10.89 41.02 -6.85
CA SER A 888 11.06 41.27 -5.42
C SER A 888 11.85 40.11 -4.82
N GLY A 889 13.12 40.35 -4.49
CA GLY A 889 14.03 39.29 -4.03
C GLY A 889 14.21 38.21 -5.10
N ARG A 890 13.75 36.98 -4.80
CA ARG A 890 13.79 35.82 -5.70
C ARG A 890 12.48 35.53 -6.43
N VAL A 891 11.47 36.38 -6.27
CA VAL A 891 10.16 36.23 -6.90
C VAL A 891 10.07 37.14 -8.13
N VAL A 892 9.75 36.54 -9.28
CA VAL A 892 9.40 37.25 -10.52
C VAL A 892 7.88 37.30 -10.64
N GLN A 893 7.27 38.47 -10.42
CA GLN A 893 5.84 38.68 -10.57
C GLN A 893 5.51 39.15 -11.98
N LEU A 894 4.57 38.48 -12.63
CA LEU A 894 4.08 38.79 -13.98
C LEU A 894 2.76 39.54 -13.92
N SER A 895 2.50 40.34 -14.94
CA SER A 895 1.22 41.04 -15.18
C SER A 895 0.88 40.99 -16.66
N ASN A 896 -0.42 40.98 -16.99
CA ASN A 896 -0.93 40.73 -18.36
C ASN A 896 -0.53 39.36 -18.91
N VAL A 897 -0.56 38.33 -18.05
CA VAL A 897 -0.27 36.94 -18.42
C VAL A 897 -1.55 36.12 -18.37
N ASP A 898 -1.79 35.31 -19.40
CA ASP A 898 -2.92 34.40 -19.47
C ASP A 898 -2.52 33.01 -18.97
N ASN A 899 -1.32 32.53 -19.29
CA ASN A 899 -0.80 31.27 -18.76
C ASN A 899 0.71 31.34 -18.47
N LEU A 900 1.13 30.71 -17.38
CA LEU A 900 2.51 30.46 -17.01
C LEU A 900 2.66 28.95 -16.80
N ASP A 901 3.61 28.33 -17.50
CA ASP A 901 3.92 26.91 -17.36
C ASP A 901 5.40 26.73 -17.04
N VAL A 902 5.68 26.21 -15.85
CA VAL A 902 7.03 25.92 -15.35
C VAL A 902 7.36 24.42 -15.32
N SER A 903 6.51 23.56 -15.89
CA SER A 903 6.71 22.10 -15.91
C SER A 903 7.97 21.65 -16.66
N GLY A 904 8.51 22.49 -17.55
CA GLY A 904 9.78 22.25 -18.22
C GLY A 904 11.02 22.41 -17.32
N THR A 905 10.85 22.78 -16.05
CA THR A 905 11.93 22.91 -15.06
C THR A 905 11.48 22.39 -13.70
N VAL A 906 11.87 21.17 -13.32
CA VAL A 906 11.49 20.53 -12.04
C VAL A 906 11.81 21.43 -10.84
N ALA A 907 12.98 22.06 -10.83
CA ALA A 907 13.39 22.96 -9.75
C ALA A 907 12.48 24.19 -9.58
N LEU A 908 11.87 24.71 -10.66
CA LEU A 908 10.89 25.80 -10.57
C LEU A 908 9.51 25.29 -10.20
N LEU A 909 9.14 24.10 -10.69
CA LEU A 909 7.86 23.46 -10.39
C LEU A 909 7.73 23.10 -8.90
N HIS A 910 8.82 22.63 -8.29
CA HIS A 910 8.85 22.18 -6.89
C HIS A 910 9.31 23.26 -5.90
N ALA A 911 9.72 24.44 -6.40
CA ALA A 911 10.07 25.56 -5.52
C ALA A 911 8.87 25.95 -4.65
N PRO A 912 9.00 26.04 -3.32
CA PRO A 912 7.88 26.35 -2.43
C PRO A 912 7.16 27.66 -2.81
N ASN A 913 5.92 27.53 -3.26
CA ASN A 913 5.02 28.62 -3.65
C ASN A 913 3.72 28.50 -2.83
N ILE A 914 3.77 28.94 -1.57
CA ILE A 914 2.72 28.68 -0.59
C ILE A 914 1.67 29.80 -0.59
N VAL A 915 0.39 29.41 -0.55
CA VAL A 915 -0.74 30.29 -0.19
C VAL A 915 -1.29 29.83 1.15
N ARG A 916 -1.05 30.61 2.20
CA ARG A 916 -1.43 30.28 3.58
C ARG A 916 -2.66 31.06 4.02
N ILE A 917 -3.75 30.36 4.27
CA ILE A 917 -5.07 30.89 4.59
C ILE A 917 -5.27 30.78 6.10
N THR A 918 -5.55 31.92 6.73
CA THR A 918 -5.67 32.00 8.19
C THR A 918 -7.12 32.01 8.66
N GLY A 919 -7.33 31.40 9.82
CA GLY A 919 -8.55 31.54 10.61
C GLY A 919 -8.73 32.95 11.17
N ASN A 920 -9.98 33.29 11.46
CA ASN A 920 -10.32 34.57 12.10
C ASN A 920 -11.53 34.45 13.02
N GLY A 921 -11.47 35.16 14.14
CA GLY A 921 -12.53 35.20 15.14
C GLY A 921 -13.55 36.33 14.93
N GLY A 922 -13.83 36.73 13.69
CA GLY A 922 -14.93 37.65 13.44
C GLY A 922 -14.81 39.04 14.10
N LEU A 923 -15.91 39.50 14.72
CA LEU A 923 -16.02 40.82 15.35
C LEU A 923 -15.49 40.84 16.78
N ASP A 924 -15.60 39.73 17.51
CA ASP A 924 -15.12 39.62 18.89
C ASP A 924 -13.65 39.18 19.00
N GLY A 925 -13.08 38.67 17.90
CA GLY A 925 -11.70 38.23 17.81
C GLY A 925 -11.47 36.83 18.40
N ASP A 926 -12.54 36.11 18.75
CA ASP A 926 -12.50 34.76 19.29
C ASP A 926 -12.81 33.74 18.18
N VAL A 927 -11.89 32.82 17.92
CA VAL A 927 -12.06 31.85 16.81
C VAL A 927 -13.11 30.79 17.13
N ASP A 928 -13.42 30.57 18.41
CA ASP A 928 -14.37 29.56 18.86
C ASP A 928 -15.83 30.03 18.73
N THR A 929 -16.07 31.34 18.62
CA THR A 929 -17.40 31.95 18.41
C THR A 929 -17.77 31.96 16.93
N THR A 930 -17.94 30.77 16.36
CA THR A 930 -18.06 30.60 14.89
C THR A 930 -19.19 31.36 14.20
N ALA A 931 -20.15 31.92 14.93
CA ALA A 931 -21.30 32.63 14.39
C ALA A 931 -20.96 34.00 13.76
N ASP A 932 -19.89 34.68 14.18
CA ASP A 932 -19.47 35.98 13.62
C ASP A 932 -18.13 35.95 12.88
N ASN A 933 -17.45 34.81 12.84
CA ASN A 933 -16.25 34.58 12.00
C ASN A 933 -16.50 35.01 10.55
N TYR A 934 -15.58 35.78 9.96
CA TYR A 934 -15.76 36.21 8.58
C TYR A 934 -15.44 35.06 7.61
N PRO A 935 -16.41 34.56 6.81
CA PRO A 935 -16.20 33.40 5.96
C PRO A 935 -15.47 33.75 4.65
N TYR A 936 -14.78 32.76 4.09
CA TYR A 936 -14.35 32.76 2.70
C TYR A 936 -15.45 32.18 1.80
N LEU A 937 -15.91 32.95 0.81
CA LEU A 937 -17.12 32.67 0.03
C LEU A 937 -16.77 32.26 -1.41
N ILE A 938 -16.86 30.96 -1.70
CA ILE A 938 -16.44 30.36 -2.99
C ILE A 938 -17.64 29.78 -3.73
N GLY A 939 -17.71 30.00 -5.04
CA GLY A 939 -18.75 29.47 -5.90
C GLY A 939 -19.67 30.54 -6.44
N THR A 940 -20.95 30.22 -6.62
CA THR A 940 -21.91 31.17 -7.20
C THR A 940 -23.06 31.48 -6.26
N ASP A 941 -23.54 32.73 -6.28
CA ASP A 941 -24.76 33.14 -5.60
C ASP A 941 -26.02 32.56 -6.27
N THR A 942 -27.20 32.76 -5.67
CA THR A 942 -28.47 32.24 -6.21
C THR A 942 -28.83 32.77 -7.60
N SER A 943 -28.19 33.84 -8.05
CA SER A 943 -28.37 34.46 -9.37
C SER A 943 -27.33 33.99 -10.40
N GLY A 944 -26.34 33.19 -9.97
CA GLY A 944 -25.25 32.68 -10.82
C GLY A 944 -24.03 33.60 -10.90
N ASN A 945 -23.95 34.66 -10.09
CA ASN A 945 -22.76 35.50 -10.03
C ASN A 945 -21.68 34.85 -9.16
N ALA A 946 -20.41 35.08 -9.49
CA ALA A 946 -19.29 34.65 -8.64
C ALA A 946 -19.41 35.25 -7.23
N LEU A 947 -19.16 34.43 -6.22
CA LEU A 947 -19.00 34.87 -4.84
C LEU A 947 -17.67 35.62 -4.66
N ARG A 948 -17.51 36.27 -3.49
CA ARG A 948 -16.41 37.21 -3.23
C ARG A 948 -15.03 36.62 -3.50
N ASP A 949 -14.83 35.33 -3.27
CA ASP A 949 -13.54 34.65 -3.37
C ASP A 949 -13.35 33.86 -4.66
N GLY A 950 -14.28 33.98 -5.60
CA GLY A 950 -14.21 33.34 -6.91
C GLY A 950 -15.41 32.44 -7.19
N ALA A 951 -15.69 32.21 -8.48
CA ALA A 951 -16.66 31.21 -8.91
C ALA A 951 -16.14 29.77 -8.75
N GLU A 952 -14.82 29.62 -8.70
CA GLU A 952 -14.09 28.35 -8.61
C GLU A 952 -12.90 28.54 -7.68
N PHE A 953 -12.41 27.44 -7.10
CA PHE A 953 -11.16 27.39 -6.35
C PHE A 953 -10.23 26.40 -7.04
N LEU A 954 -9.41 26.93 -7.94
CA LEU A 954 -8.46 26.16 -8.74
C LEU A 954 -7.06 26.47 -8.23
N VAL A 955 -6.40 25.48 -7.63
CA VAL A 955 -5.02 25.64 -7.16
C VAL A 955 -4.08 25.67 -8.38
N PRO A 956 -3.23 26.71 -8.52
CA PRO A 956 -2.30 26.82 -9.65
C PRO A 956 -1.18 25.77 -9.64
N GLN A 957 -0.50 25.63 -10.78
CA GLN A 957 0.69 24.78 -10.93
C GLN A 957 1.75 25.08 -9.86
N GLY A 958 2.29 24.03 -9.23
CA GLY A 958 3.34 24.13 -8.21
C GLY A 958 2.96 24.91 -6.95
N VAL A 959 1.68 25.22 -6.73
CA VAL A 959 1.21 25.96 -5.54
C VAL A 959 0.70 25.00 -4.48
N THR A 960 1.16 25.19 -3.25
CA THR A 960 0.63 24.51 -2.06
C THR A 960 -0.25 25.48 -1.29
N VAL A 961 -1.55 25.17 -1.18
CA VAL A 961 -2.48 25.92 -0.33
C VAL A 961 -2.48 25.30 1.07
N MET A 962 -2.19 26.09 2.10
CA MET A 962 -2.32 25.66 3.50
C MET A 962 -3.49 26.37 4.16
N MET A 963 -4.45 25.62 4.70
CA MET A 963 -5.59 26.16 5.45
C MET A 963 -5.36 25.95 6.94
N ASP A 964 -5.02 27.01 7.66
CA ASP A 964 -4.77 26.94 9.10
C ASP A 964 -6.09 26.75 9.87
N ALA A 965 -5.98 26.17 11.08
CA ALA A 965 -7.06 26.00 12.04
C ALA A 965 -7.93 27.27 12.20
N GLY A 966 -9.25 27.08 12.31
CA GLY A 966 -10.20 28.17 12.43
C GLY A 966 -10.55 28.87 11.11
N THR A 967 -10.06 28.37 9.97
CA THR A 967 -10.49 28.85 8.65
C THR A 967 -11.95 28.44 8.39
N LEU A 968 -12.82 29.41 8.08
CA LEU A 968 -14.22 29.18 7.72
C LEU A 968 -14.43 29.42 6.22
N ILE A 969 -14.69 28.36 5.45
CA ILE A 969 -15.04 28.43 4.03
C ILE A 969 -16.51 28.06 3.85
N LYS A 970 -17.26 28.94 3.18
CA LYS A 970 -18.63 28.65 2.73
C LYS A 970 -18.68 28.54 1.21
N MET A 971 -19.33 27.49 0.73
CA MET A 971 -19.35 27.11 -0.68
C MET A 971 -20.75 26.96 -1.25
N ARG A 972 -20.89 27.27 -2.55
CA ARG A 972 -22.07 26.91 -3.35
C ARG A 972 -21.71 26.55 -4.78
N LYS A 973 -21.98 25.30 -5.16
CA LYS A 973 -21.70 24.74 -6.50
C LYS A 973 -20.23 24.89 -6.90
N ALA A 974 -19.33 24.62 -5.96
CA ALA A 974 -17.89 24.67 -6.17
C ALA A 974 -17.19 23.51 -5.46
N ASN A 975 -16.00 23.20 -5.98
CA ASN A 975 -15.04 22.28 -5.40
C ASN A 975 -13.78 23.07 -5.02
N LEU A 976 -12.98 22.52 -4.11
CA LEU A 976 -11.58 22.89 -3.94
C LEU A 976 -10.76 21.92 -4.80
N ASP A 977 -10.10 22.40 -5.86
CA ASP A 977 -9.58 21.54 -6.94
C ASP A 977 -8.07 21.74 -7.13
N ALA A 978 -7.29 20.69 -6.88
CA ALA A 978 -5.85 20.62 -7.10
C ALA A 978 -5.52 19.59 -8.20
N GLY A 979 -4.53 19.91 -9.04
CA GLY A 979 -4.14 19.12 -10.21
C GLY A 979 -4.89 19.50 -11.50
N THR A 980 -4.52 18.94 -12.64
CA THR A 980 -4.98 19.39 -13.96
C THR A 980 -6.40 18.94 -14.29
N SER A 981 -7.31 19.91 -14.49
CA SER A 981 -8.72 19.66 -14.87
C SER A 981 -9.04 19.97 -16.33
N SER A 982 -8.11 20.61 -17.05
CA SER A 982 -8.25 21.06 -18.43
C SER A 982 -6.98 20.71 -19.22
N LEU A 983 -7.14 20.33 -20.49
CA LEU A 983 -6.01 19.90 -21.34
C LEU A 983 -5.02 21.03 -21.68
N ASP A 984 -5.46 22.29 -21.60
CA ASP A 984 -4.69 23.45 -22.07
C ASP A 984 -3.93 24.18 -20.95
N VAL A 985 -4.18 23.85 -19.68
CA VAL A 985 -3.57 24.52 -18.51
C VAL A 985 -3.10 23.46 -17.52
N SER A 986 -1.79 23.24 -17.46
CA SER A 986 -1.17 22.39 -16.44
C SER A 986 -1.36 23.02 -15.07
N ARG A 987 -1.82 22.21 -14.11
CA ARG A 987 -1.85 22.52 -12.68
C ARG A 987 -1.13 21.42 -11.90
N ALA A 988 -0.13 20.80 -12.54
CA ALA A 988 0.69 19.77 -11.94
C ALA A 988 1.38 20.29 -10.66
N ALA A 989 1.64 19.41 -9.71
CA ALA A 989 2.23 19.73 -8.41
C ALA A 989 1.45 20.76 -7.56
N ALA A 990 0.17 20.98 -7.88
CA ALA A 990 -0.73 21.75 -7.03
C ALA A 990 -1.16 20.89 -5.83
N ALA A 991 -1.14 21.45 -4.62
CA ALA A 991 -1.51 20.74 -3.39
C ALA A 991 -2.43 21.56 -2.47
N ILE A 992 -3.21 20.88 -1.62
CA ILE A 992 -4.04 21.49 -0.57
C ILE A 992 -3.80 20.77 0.74
N GLN A 993 -3.38 21.49 1.77
CA GLN A 993 -3.24 21.02 3.15
C GLN A 993 -4.31 21.64 4.04
N VAL A 994 -5.02 20.80 4.79
CA VAL A 994 -6.04 21.23 5.76
C VAL A 994 -5.50 21.01 7.18
N LEU A 995 -4.95 22.07 7.76
CA LEU A 995 -4.18 22.04 9.02
C LEU A 995 -5.06 22.37 10.23
N GLY A 996 -6.23 21.73 10.32
CA GLY A 996 -7.11 21.82 11.50
C GLY A 996 -6.50 21.13 12.71
N THR A 997 -6.86 21.56 13.92
CA THR A 997 -6.44 20.92 15.18
C THR A 997 -7.62 20.21 15.85
N PRO A 998 -7.40 19.32 16.84
CA PRO A 998 -8.49 18.67 17.57
C PRO A 998 -9.44 19.67 18.25
N ALA A 999 -8.91 20.76 18.80
CA ALA A 999 -9.72 21.80 19.44
C ALA A 999 -10.38 22.75 18.43
N LEU A 1000 -9.70 23.02 17.32
CA LEU A 1000 -10.10 24.04 16.35
C LEU A 1000 -9.95 23.51 14.91
N PRO A 1001 -11.02 23.01 14.29
CA PRO A 1001 -10.96 22.46 12.93
C PRO A 1001 -11.01 23.55 11.86
N VAL A 1002 -10.80 23.15 10.60
CA VAL A 1002 -11.17 23.95 9.42
C VAL A 1002 -12.62 23.66 9.08
N TRP A 1003 -13.44 24.70 8.93
CA TRP A 1003 -14.86 24.55 8.67
C TRP A 1003 -15.18 24.74 7.19
N LEU A 1004 -15.65 23.66 6.56
CA LEU A 1004 -16.28 23.70 5.24
C LEU A 1004 -17.80 23.64 5.42
N ARG A 1005 -18.52 24.65 4.93
CA ARG A 1005 -19.98 24.82 5.12
C ARG A 1005 -20.69 25.21 3.82
N SER A 1006 -22.02 25.03 3.79
CA SER A 1006 -22.84 25.58 2.72
C SER A 1006 -22.87 27.11 2.81
N TYR A 1007 -22.89 27.79 1.66
CA TYR A 1007 -23.18 29.21 1.54
C TYR A 1007 -24.48 29.64 2.24
N HIS A 1008 -25.45 28.72 2.32
CA HIS A 1008 -26.76 28.93 2.95
C HIS A 1008 -26.77 28.63 4.46
N ASP A 1009 -25.64 28.25 5.05
CA ASP A 1009 -25.55 27.96 6.49
C ASP A 1009 -25.26 29.24 7.27
N ASP A 1010 -26.32 29.84 7.83
CA ASP A 1010 -26.25 31.04 8.65
C ASP A 1010 -25.80 30.77 10.10
N SER A 1011 -25.65 29.51 10.52
CA SER A 1011 -25.20 29.17 11.88
C SER A 1011 -23.70 29.42 12.09
N PHE A 1012 -22.93 29.50 11.01
CA PHE A 1012 -21.52 29.88 10.98
C PHE A 1012 -21.36 31.19 10.22
N GLY A 1013 -20.48 32.09 10.66
CA GLY A 1013 -20.10 33.33 9.97
C GLY A 1013 -21.23 34.25 9.51
N GLY A 1014 -22.37 34.17 10.19
CA GLY A 1014 -23.55 35.00 9.97
C GLY A 1014 -24.21 34.84 8.61
N ASN A 1015 -25.17 35.74 8.36
CA ASN A 1015 -25.99 35.72 7.16
C ASN A 1015 -25.18 36.08 5.91
N SER A 1016 -25.06 35.14 4.98
CA SER A 1016 -24.25 35.27 3.77
C SER A 1016 -25.08 35.47 2.49
N ASP A 1017 -26.37 35.12 2.49
CA ASP A 1017 -27.23 35.01 1.30
C ASP A 1017 -28.67 35.52 1.47
N GLY A 1018 -29.08 35.88 2.68
CA GLY A 1018 -30.44 36.32 3.02
C GLY A 1018 -31.31 35.20 3.59
N ILE A 1019 -32.31 34.74 2.84
CA ILE A 1019 -33.19 33.61 3.24
C ILE A 1019 -32.88 32.44 2.29
N GLY A 1020 -32.23 31.41 2.81
CA GLY A 1020 -31.88 30.18 2.09
C GLY A 1020 -32.15 28.93 2.93
N THR A 1021 -32.13 27.76 2.29
CA THR A 1021 -32.17 26.46 2.97
C THR A 1021 -30.98 25.64 2.53
N VAL A 1022 -30.19 25.15 3.49
CA VAL A 1022 -29.06 24.24 3.25
C VAL A 1022 -29.52 23.04 2.41
N ALA A 1023 -28.82 22.74 1.32
CA ALA A 1023 -29.12 21.62 0.43
C ALA A 1023 -27.89 20.74 0.17
N VAL A 1024 -28.14 19.45 -0.10
CA VAL A 1024 -27.09 18.51 -0.53
C VAL A 1024 -26.54 18.97 -1.90
N GLY A 1025 -25.22 19.07 -2.03
CA GLY A 1025 -24.54 19.49 -3.26
C GLY A 1025 -24.15 20.97 -3.34
N ASP A 1026 -24.38 21.77 -2.29
CA ASP A 1026 -23.80 23.12 -2.19
C ASP A 1026 -22.27 23.07 -2.07
N PHE A 1027 -21.76 22.09 -1.33
CA PHE A 1027 -20.36 21.71 -1.28
C PHE A 1027 -20.12 20.49 -2.17
N GLY A 1028 -19.17 20.58 -3.11
CA GLY A 1028 -18.86 19.47 -4.01
C GLY A 1028 -17.61 18.65 -3.63
N GLY A 1029 -16.88 19.02 -2.58
CA GLY A 1029 -15.72 18.27 -2.08
C GLY A 1029 -14.38 18.97 -2.25
N ILE A 1030 -13.33 18.30 -1.76
CA ILE A 1030 -11.94 18.53 -2.16
C ILE A 1030 -11.64 17.50 -3.27
N VAL A 1031 -11.02 17.94 -4.36
CA VAL A 1031 -10.72 17.13 -5.54
C VAL A 1031 -9.22 17.16 -5.78
N PHE A 1032 -8.58 16.00 -5.61
CA PHE A 1032 -7.21 15.73 -6.02
C PHE A 1032 -7.21 14.98 -7.36
N ARG A 1033 -6.25 15.28 -8.22
CA ARG A 1033 -6.14 14.69 -9.56
C ARG A 1033 -4.80 13.99 -9.68
N GLY A 1034 -4.62 13.11 -10.66
CA GLY A 1034 -3.42 12.24 -10.70
C GLY A 1034 -2.08 12.98 -10.86
N ASP A 1035 -2.09 14.28 -11.10
CA ASP A 1035 -0.91 15.16 -11.14
C ASP A 1035 -0.94 16.27 -10.08
N SER A 1036 -1.88 16.24 -9.13
CA SER A 1036 -1.76 17.04 -7.90
C SER A 1036 -0.59 16.51 -7.06
N ASP A 1037 -0.03 17.34 -6.20
CA ASP A 1037 1.14 17.04 -5.35
C ASP A 1037 2.36 16.42 -6.09
N MET A 1038 3.19 15.68 -5.35
CA MET A 1038 4.44 15.10 -5.80
C MET A 1038 4.44 13.58 -5.57
N GLU A 1039 3.28 12.92 -5.65
CA GLU A 1039 3.11 11.48 -5.39
C GLU A 1039 4.00 10.62 -6.31
N HIS A 1040 4.21 11.05 -7.56
CA HIS A 1040 5.12 10.34 -8.48
C HIS A 1040 6.58 10.34 -7.99
N GLU A 1041 6.93 11.26 -7.09
CA GLU A 1041 8.22 11.33 -6.39
C GLU A 1041 8.12 10.77 -4.96
N GLN A 1042 7.05 10.03 -4.62
CA GLN A 1042 6.75 9.49 -3.29
C GLN A 1042 6.61 10.56 -2.20
N ILE A 1043 6.07 11.72 -2.55
CA ILE A 1043 5.87 12.86 -1.64
C ILE A 1043 4.40 13.24 -1.62
N TYR A 1044 3.79 13.17 -0.43
CA TYR A 1044 2.35 13.30 -0.24
C TYR A 1044 2.00 14.61 0.46
N LEU A 1045 1.85 15.69 -0.32
CA LEU A 1045 1.55 17.03 0.23
C LEU A 1045 0.06 17.30 0.48
N ASN A 1046 -0.86 16.41 0.09
CA ASN A 1046 -2.31 16.62 0.12
C ASN A 1046 -3.01 16.10 1.37
#